data_AF-A0A167DPM6-F1
#
_entry.id   AF-A0A167DPM6-F1
#
_cell.length_a   1.000
_cell.length_b   1.000
_cell.length_c   1.000
_cell.angle_alpha   90.00
_cell.angle_beta   90.00
_cell.angle_gamma   90.00
#
_symmetry.space_group_name_H-M   'P 1'
#
loop_
_entity.id
_entity.type
_entity.pdbx_description
1 polymer ?
#
loop_
_entity_poly.entity_id
_entity_poly.type
_entity_poly.pdbx_seq_one_letter_code
_entity_poly.pdbx_strand_id
1 'polypeptide(L)'
;MSDIENRDVGPEPDDEEEYSDEEDDDITKRTKQAIADMKTYFNGPATDVTIDQFLNDHHAVVNHVGTNGVTFFHKIVQLVDDKDNESSLNASYIKPLFERLVKNYPYLLRIKDQEDQTALYRAIYLKRYTWKLVDYMLNSCEDPTCIEDALSLTCGKGESMRTCLTLAFEKNINAGVLRALVSKANENILGLPDGSLRNPFHYAVQYKQCTDERVDVIKLLLEKDKEIVQKQKASKTFRPVETFLDQKYPIEEEGRQEKVKYSVYNDHERTARAYLKVLVEERETKMREAEKEQTDTNADGSSLTAREKEPPKAAFLPPKKVEGKTSGDRDRASKRIALDSEQPKQGLGSKMDENEKRRLELRKKEEREHHERQAREEKKQRERISERDPSRPIPSKDPKERLDESTGVIPKIQTNITGTDHAPNTPLKRVGTQRFDIVDTKKKDKKTTTFKKASRRPDPAVLAKNSAQILRMLKLHYMRTRSIKMATSFLYGKNIRDDVQICFDYEGLPSEIQDHVFIERFGKDQNSGIRFDEVLMYVRFPIVAVKRTGRRAPKPRALGRQDMEFFFDWLYNKGVRRILKVEVDDSGKIPHSDEAIQISLEKIVVEHLDWQKTDLDPRVICQISSKAEARSFDPYDKNLTGTNNDLREVTLKWSGNNAVLQAWSELEGLPQLPKLEAVHLNIPTQSDLYDAGEWVQKNIEEFKVRLNRNANRCQSVKSLPEALCSEVSQVSEPSSERTTSVTERKIVVDPRAGKKGTEILLSSSGLPRPTGKSNPVTEHDWLNCTERFGGCMDLFWKRTVDLSREYLGTDSNRDSRLLMAKTQNMNALQNLGKNVIVALIDDGVDCCDSAFSGRVIEGKTFDYQGGGVGQYYISAKGHGTEMARMILKVCPMASIYSIRLKTHTSPDKGTSTIDAVSAALAIEAALEKNATIISMSWTLPVPPEESEEKRLLDSVLGKACSKNVLMFCSSPDQISATSHYPSAFRRSRFFLIGAAHDDGSAYGHAGKDNDFIFPGVNVNTSGGTSLPAYLADKTSSSKESTGSSIATALAAGLAAIITYCFKASALGIVTARMQQGEGQVAVPELAPVDPRDVDKIAQHHILKTAFNRLGKTENGQFIEVWKRFQPASQILEGENNYEDKLSCVTKLCTNLIEH
;
A
#
# COMPACT_ATOMS: atom_id res chain seq x y z
N MET A 1 5.14 29.32 60.17
CA MET A 1 6.60 29.55 60.23
C MET A 1 7.11 29.43 58.81
N SER A 2 7.38 30.54 58.11
CA SER A 2 7.25 31.93 58.58
C SER A 2 7.05 32.88 57.38
N ASP A 3 6.15 33.86 57.57
CA ASP A 3 6.25 35.30 57.23
C ASP A 3 6.71 35.67 55.80
N ILE A 4 5.96 36.38 54.93
CA ILE A 4 4.91 37.43 55.05
C ILE A 4 5.41 38.80 55.54
N GLU A 5 5.82 39.64 54.58
CA GLU A 5 5.72 41.12 54.57
C GLU A 5 5.80 41.56 53.08
N ASN A 6 4.72 42.04 52.42
CA ASN A 6 4.03 43.34 52.47
C ASN A 6 4.79 44.56 51.91
N ARG A 7 4.45 44.92 50.65
CA ARG A 7 4.50 46.24 49.98
C ARG A 7 4.06 46.05 48.51
N ASP A 8 3.32 46.94 47.87
CA ASP A 8 2.56 48.10 48.33
C ASP A 8 1.42 48.32 47.30
N VAL A 9 0.19 48.61 47.72
CA VAL A 9 -0.98 48.69 46.80
C VAL A 9 -1.54 50.10 46.83
N GLY A 10 -1.48 50.79 45.69
CA GLY A 10 -2.13 52.09 45.48
C GLY A 10 -3.66 51.95 45.44
N PRO A 11 -4.41 53.04 45.71
CA PRO A 11 -5.86 52.97 45.91
C PRO A 11 -6.61 52.56 44.64
N GLU A 12 -7.67 51.78 44.85
CA GLU A 12 -8.71 51.54 43.86
C GLU A 12 -9.50 52.83 43.60
N PRO A 13 -9.89 53.13 42.35
CA PRO A 13 -10.98 54.04 42.08
C PRO A 13 -12.32 53.30 42.25
N ASP A 14 -13.10 53.69 43.27
CA ASP A 14 -14.51 53.30 43.41
C ASP A 14 -15.37 53.99 42.33
N ASP A 15 -15.27 53.51 41.08
CA ASP A 15 -16.14 53.89 39.96
C ASP A 15 -16.97 52.67 39.54
N GLU A 16 -17.98 52.30 40.34
CA GLU A 16 -19.03 51.37 39.94
C GLU A 16 -19.93 52.01 38.86
N GLU A 17 -19.53 51.91 37.59
CA GLU A 17 -20.44 52.18 36.46
C GLU A 17 -21.57 51.14 36.44
N GLU A 18 -22.72 51.53 36.98
CA GLU A 18 -23.98 50.77 36.99
C GLU A 18 -24.52 50.62 35.55
N TYR A 19 -24.01 49.62 34.81
CA TYR A 19 -24.50 49.28 33.47
C TYR A 19 -25.98 48.89 33.51
N SER A 20 -26.84 49.78 33.00
CA SER A 20 -28.30 49.68 33.16
C SER A 20 -28.92 48.52 32.37
N ASP A 21 -29.72 47.69 33.04
CA ASP A 21 -30.55 46.64 32.43
C ASP A 21 -31.57 47.18 31.38
N GLU A 22 -31.85 48.49 31.37
CA GLU A 22 -32.87 49.09 30.49
C GLU A 22 -32.49 49.10 28.99
N GLU A 23 -31.20 49.25 28.64
CA GLU A 23 -30.78 49.30 27.23
C GLU A 23 -30.89 47.93 26.52
N ASP A 24 -30.48 46.84 27.18
CA ASP A 24 -30.50 45.50 26.59
C ASP A 24 -31.95 44.98 26.41
N ASP A 25 -32.90 45.47 27.23
CA ASP A 25 -34.33 45.16 27.10
C ASP A 25 -35.01 45.98 25.98
N ASP A 26 -34.61 47.23 25.71
CA ASP A 26 -35.04 47.97 24.51
C ASP A 26 -34.44 47.37 23.22
N ILE A 27 -33.14 47.07 23.20
CA ILE A 27 -32.51 46.35 22.08
C ILE A 27 -33.18 44.99 21.84
N THR A 28 -33.61 44.30 22.90
CA THR A 28 -34.39 43.07 22.80
C THR A 28 -35.79 43.30 22.23
N LYS A 29 -36.50 44.38 22.59
CA LYS A 29 -37.79 44.77 21.98
C LYS A 29 -37.62 45.12 20.50
N ARG A 30 -36.64 45.96 20.15
CA ARG A 30 -36.28 46.33 18.77
C ARG A 30 -35.90 45.10 17.93
N THR A 31 -35.19 44.13 18.52
CA THR A 31 -34.89 42.85 17.85
C THR A 31 -36.14 42.02 17.58
N LYS A 32 -37.07 41.92 18.55
CA LYS A 32 -38.35 41.22 18.36
C LYS A 32 -39.18 41.86 17.25
N GLN A 33 -39.18 43.20 17.16
CA GLN A 33 -39.83 43.96 16.09
C GLN A 33 -39.18 43.67 14.73
N ALA A 34 -37.86 43.81 14.58
CA ALA A 34 -37.14 43.50 13.34
C ALA A 34 -37.34 42.04 12.88
N ILE A 35 -37.53 41.08 13.80
CA ILE A 35 -37.87 39.69 13.48
C ILE A 35 -39.33 39.53 13.01
N ALA A 36 -40.27 40.35 13.51
CA ALA A 36 -41.64 40.38 13.04
C ALA A 36 -41.73 41.00 11.63
N ASP A 37 -41.05 42.12 11.40
CA ASP A 37 -41.01 42.81 10.11
C ASP A 37 -40.27 41.98 9.05
N MET A 38 -39.19 41.29 9.43
CA MET A 38 -38.53 40.31 8.56
C MET A 38 -39.46 39.14 8.17
N LYS A 39 -40.45 38.79 9.01
CA LYS A 39 -41.47 37.77 8.68
C LYS A 39 -42.59 38.31 7.80
N THR A 40 -42.91 39.61 7.85
CA THR A 40 -43.93 40.21 6.96
C THR A 40 -43.37 40.50 5.57
N TYR A 41 -42.21 41.17 5.48
CA TYR A 41 -41.58 41.53 4.21
C TYR A 41 -41.09 40.31 3.40
N PHE A 42 -40.51 39.29 4.06
CA PHE A 42 -39.83 38.17 3.37
C PHE A 42 -40.67 36.87 3.32
N ASN A 43 -41.99 36.98 3.41
CA ASN A 43 -42.94 35.88 3.17
C ASN A 43 -43.18 35.59 1.66
N GLY A 44 -42.44 36.27 0.78
CA GLY A 44 -42.50 36.14 -0.67
C GLY A 44 -41.20 36.59 -1.35
N PRO A 45 -41.15 36.68 -2.69
CA PRO A 45 -39.98 37.16 -3.40
C PRO A 45 -39.76 38.66 -3.16
N ALA A 46 -38.69 39.01 -2.45
CA ALA A 46 -38.33 40.39 -2.13
C ALA A 46 -37.83 41.18 -3.35
N THR A 47 -37.98 42.50 -3.30
CA THR A 47 -37.42 43.46 -4.26
C THR A 47 -36.39 44.36 -3.57
N ASP A 48 -35.45 44.97 -4.30
CA ASP A 48 -34.42 45.83 -3.72
C ASP A 48 -35.02 46.95 -2.83
N VAL A 49 -36.13 47.55 -3.24
CA VAL A 49 -36.85 48.56 -2.45
C VAL A 49 -37.25 48.04 -1.06
N THR A 50 -37.76 46.81 -0.96
CA THR A 50 -38.11 46.19 0.34
C THR A 50 -36.90 45.80 1.17
N ILE A 51 -35.74 45.55 0.54
CA ILE A 51 -34.48 45.23 1.22
C ILE A 51 -33.87 46.50 1.80
N ASP A 52 -33.72 47.54 0.97
CA ASP A 52 -33.15 48.82 1.37
C ASP A 52 -34.02 49.51 2.44
N GLN A 53 -35.35 49.40 2.36
CA GLN A 53 -36.25 49.85 3.42
C GLN A 53 -36.00 49.11 4.75
N PHE A 54 -36.02 47.77 4.75
CA PHE A 54 -35.75 46.97 5.96
C PHE A 54 -34.38 47.26 6.58
N LEU A 55 -33.35 47.48 5.74
CA LEU A 55 -32.00 47.81 6.20
C LEU A 55 -31.92 49.19 6.86
N ASN A 56 -32.66 50.18 6.35
CA ASN A 56 -32.75 51.51 6.97
C ASN A 56 -33.52 51.45 8.30
N ASP A 57 -34.69 50.81 8.31
CA ASP A 57 -35.61 50.76 9.46
C ASP A 57 -35.04 49.95 10.64
N HIS A 58 -34.08 49.04 10.42
CA HIS A 58 -33.50 48.19 11.46
C HIS A 58 -31.96 48.17 11.52
N HIS A 59 -31.26 49.15 10.92
CA HIS A 59 -29.79 49.23 10.88
C HIS A 59 -29.11 48.95 12.24
N ALA A 60 -29.61 49.59 13.30
CA ALA A 60 -29.08 49.46 14.66
C ALA A 60 -29.16 48.03 15.21
N VAL A 61 -30.22 47.27 14.91
CA VAL A 61 -30.40 45.88 15.34
C VAL A 61 -29.50 44.93 14.54
N VAL A 62 -29.36 45.19 13.25
CA VAL A 62 -28.57 44.36 12.33
C VAL A 62 -27.08 44.39 12.66
N ASN A 63 -26.54 45.58 12.95
CA ASN A 63 -25.12 45.82 13.22
C ASN A 63 -24.71 45.46 14.67
N HIS A 64 -25.69 45.29 15.57
CA HIS A 64 -25.45 45.08 17.00
C HIS A 64 -25.07 43.63 17.36
N VAL A 65 -24.20 43.52 18.36
CA VAL A 65 -23.73 42.27 18.96
C VAL A 65 -24.21 42.27 20.41
N GLY A 66 -25.15 41.38 20.74
CA GLY A 66 -25.69 41.30 22.11
C GLY A 66 -24.63 40.89 23.12
N THR A 67 -24.88 41.23 24.38
CA THR A 67 -24.15 40.78 25.59
C THR A 67 -23.80 39.28 25.57
N ASN A 68 -24.70 38.45 25.02
CA ASN A 68 -24.53 37.00 24.87
C ASN A 68 -23.77 36.55 23.58
N GLY A 69 -23.14 37.47 22.84
CA GLY A 69 -22.46 37.23 21.55
C GLY A 69 -23.38 36.97 20.34
N VAL A 70 -24.70 36.87 20.57
CA VAL A 70 -25.69 36.43 19.58
C VAL A 70 -26.00 37.53 18.54
N THR A 71 -25.23 37.55 17.45
CA THR A 71 -25.45 38.46 16.30
C THR A 71 -26.77 38.18 15.55
N PHE A 72 -27.23 39.12 14.74
CA PHE A 72 -28.44 38.96 13.92
C PHE A 72 -28.38 37.73 12.98
N PHE A 73 -27.19 37.34 12.52
CA PHE A 73 -27.00 36.14 11.68
C PHE A 73 -27.35 34.85 12.43
N HIS A 74 -26.99 34.72 13.72
CA HIS A 74 -27.39 33.57 14.55
C HIS A 74 -28.92 33.48 14.66
N LYS A 75 -29.60 34.63 14.82
CA LYS A 75 -31.06 34.74 14.91
C LYS A 75 -31.74 34.35 13.58
N ILE A 76 -31.21 34.77 12.43
CA ILE A 76 -31.70 34.33 11.10
C ILE A 76 -31.51 32.81 10.90
N VAL A 77 -30.36 32.26 11.28
CA VAL A 77 -30.07 30.81 11.16
C VAL A 77 -31.07 29.98 11.97
N GLN A 78 -31.42 30.40 13.18
CA GLN A 78 -32.42 29.76 14.03
C GLN A 78 -33.82 29.77 13.39
N LEU A 79 -34.29 30.94 12.91
CA LEU A 79 -35.61 31.14 12.29
C LEU A 79 -35.85 30.35 10.99
N VAL A 80 -34.78 29.81 10.38
CA VAL A 80 -34.82 28.97 9.17
C VAL A 80 -34.84 27.47 9.49
N ASP A 81 -34.50 27.06 10.72
CA ASP A 81 -34.60 25.67 11.16
C ASP A 81 -35.93 25.35 11.89
N ASP A 82 -36.47 26.32 12.65
CA ASP A 82 -37.69 26.19 13.46
C ASP A 82 -38.97 26.13 12.60
N LYS A 83 -39.18 24.98 11.95
CA LYS A 83 -40.24 24.75 10.97
C LYS A 83 -41.54 24.13 11.49
N ASP A 84 -41.56 23.76 12.77
CA ASP A 84 -42.75 23.17 13.41
C ASP A 84 -43.67 24.25 14.05
N ASN A 85 -43.27 25.54 13.99
CA ASN A 85 -44.10 26.71 14.27
C ASN A 85 -44.65 27.33 12.97
N GLU A 86 -45.80 28.02 13.05
CA GLU A 86 -46.39 28.78 11.93
C GLU A 86 -45.53 29.96 11.42
N SER A 87 -44.38 30.24 12.05
CA SER A 87 -43.54 31.42 11.81
C SER A 87 -42.18 31.14 11.15
N SER A 88 -42.03 30.02 10.43
CA SER A 88 -40.75 29.59 9.84
C SER A 88 -40.37 30.39 8.58
N LEU A 89 -39.14 30.88 8.49
CA LEU A 89 -38.67 31.60 7.30
C LEU A 89 -38.12 30.66 6.23
N ASN A 90 -38.52 30.88 4.97
CA ASN A 90 -37.99 30.15 3.83
C ASN A 90 -36.65 30.76 3.40
N ALA A 91 -35.55 30.01 3.54
CA ALA A 91 -34.21 30.40 3.12
C ALA A 91 -34.15 31.02 1.71
N SER A 92 -34.99 30.56 0.76
CA SER A 92 -34.98 31.09 -0.61
C SER A 92 -35.81 32.36 -0.84
N TYR A 93 -36.56 32.84 0.14
CA TYR A 93 -37.22 34.17 0.11
C TYR A 93 -36.37 35.23 0.81
N ILE A 94 -35.72 34.87 1.93
CA ILE A 94 -34.78 35.76 2.64
C ILE A 94 -33.42 35.91 1.93
N LYS A 95 -33.11 35.07 0.91
CA LYS A 95 -31.84 35.11 0.16
C LYS A 95 -31.38 36.54 -0.19
N PRO A 96 -32.16 37.41 -0.85
CA PRO A 96 -31.66 38.71 -1.30
C PRO A 96 -31.26 39.64 -0.14
N LEU A 97 -32.04 39.65 0.94
CA LEU A 97 -31.69 40.37 2.17
C LEU A 97 -30.42 39.78 2.78
N PHE A 98 -30.32 38.45 2.91
CA PHE A 98 -29.20 37.81 3.59
C PHE A 98 -27.87 37.96 2.84
N GLU A 99 -27.92 37.94 1.50
CA GLU A 99 -26.77 38.25 0.64
C GLU A 99 -26.31 39.71 0.82
N ARG A 100 -27.23 40.69 0.85
CA ARG A 100 -26.91 42.10 1.12
C ARG A 100 -26.39 42.32 2.54
N LEU A 101 -26.96 41.63 3.54
CA LEU A 101 -26.53 41.66 4.94
C LEU A 101 -25.08 41.15 5.11
N VAL A 102 -24.75 40.02 4.49
CA VAL A 102 -23.38 39.46 4.51
C VAL A 102 -22.39 40.38 3.81
N LYS A 103 -22.80 41.03 2.71
CA LYS A 103 -21.96 42.03 2.02
C LYS A 103 -21.71 43.28 2.86
N ASN A 104 -22.72 43.78 3.56
CA ASN A 104 -22.60 45.01 4.36
C ASN A 104 -21.87 44.79 5.71
N TYR A 105 -22.06 43.64 6.36
CA TYR A 105 -21.55 43.37 7.71
C TYR A 105 -20.77 42.04 7.81
N PRO A 106 -19.74 41.80 6.97
CA PRO A 106 -19.07 40.51 6.87
C PRO A 106 -18.33 40.10 8.16
N TYR A 107 -17.91 41.07 8.98
CA TYR A 107 -17.24 40.83 10.26
C TYR A 107 -18.11 40.05 11.27
N LEU A 108 -19.45 40.14 11.17
CA LEU A 108 -20.39 39.40 12.01
C LEU A 108 -20.32 37.87 11.82
N LEU A 109 -19.64 37.38 10.76
CA LEU A 109 -19.32 35.96 10.56
C LEU A 109 -18.21 35.46 11.49
N ARG A 110 -17.32 36.35 11.96
CA ARG A 110 -16.18 36.02 12.84
C ARG A 110 -16.58 35.89 14.32
N ILE A 111 -17.74 36.44 14.70
CA ILE A 111 -18.21 36.51 16.08
C ILE A 111 -18.84 35.20 16.52
N LYS A 112 -18.56 34.81 17.77
CA LYS A 112 -19.11 33.63 18.45
C LYS A 112 -20.22 34.00 19.43
N ASP A 113 -21.21 33.12 19.58
CA ASP A 113 -22.17 33.13 20.68
C ASP A 113 -21.62 32.47 21.96
N GLN A 114 -22.41 32.49 23.05
CA GLN A 114 -22.08 31.86 24.34
C GLN A 114 -21.78 30.35 24.29
N GLU A 115 -22.21 29.63 23.24
CA GLU A 115 -21.85 28.21 23.03
C GLU A 115 -20.49 28.05 22.33
N ASP A 116 -19.75 29.15 22.14
CA ASP A 116 -18.49 29.25 21.39
C ASP A 116 -18.66 28.97 19.88
N GLN A 117 -19.86 29.20 19.33
CA GLN A 117 -20.21 28.91 17.92
C GLN A 117 -20.32 30.18 17.09
N THR A 118 -19.82 30.16 15.85
CA THR A 118 -20.12 31.21 14.86
C THR A 118 -21.44 30.94 14.13
N ALA A 119 -22.03 31.96 13.51
CA ALA A 119 -23.26 31.80 12.72
C ALA A 119 -23.10 30.80 11.56
N LEU A 120 -21.89 30.75 10.97
CA LEU A 120 -21.50 29.77 9.96
C LEU A 120 -21.47 28.34 10.53
N TYR A 121 -20.83 28.14 11.69
CA TYR A 121 -20.79 26.85 12.39
C TYR A 121 -22.19 26.36 12.76
N ARG A 122 -23.01 27.23 13.35
CA ARG A 122 -24.40 26.93 13.77
C ARG A 122 -25.29 26.56 12.58
N ALA A 123 -25.14 27.24 11.43
CA ALA A 123 -25.83 26.89 10.20
C ALA A 123 -25.44 25.49 9.66
N ILE A 124 -24.16 25.11 9.78
CA ILE A 124 -23.67 23.77 9.42
C ILE A 124 -24.17 22.71 10.41
N TYR A 125 -24.21 23.03 11.72
CA TYR A 125 -24.59 22.11 12.80
C TYR A 125 -26.04 21.61 12.65
N LEU A 126 -26.97 22.53 12.37
CA LEU A 126 -28.41 22.28 12.24
C LEU A 126 -28.75 21.48 10.97
N LYS A 127 -27.96 21.64 9.90
CA LYS A 127 -27.97 20.88 8.63
C LYS A 127 -29.25 20.95 7.77
N ARG A 128 -30.46 21.07 8.32
CA ARG A 128 -31.74 20.76 7.63
C ARG A 128 -32.01 21.66 6.42
N TYR A 129 -32.32 22.93 6.66
CA TYR A 129 -32.60 23.94 5.63
C TYR A 129 -31.56 25.07 5.61
N THR A 130 -30.85 25.23 6.73
CA THR A 130 -29.76 26.18 6.97
C THR A 130 -28.57 26.06 6.02
N TRP A 131 -28.35 24.91 5.38
CA TRP A 131 -27.25 24.74 4.41
C TRP A 131 -27.33 25.70 3.22
N LYS A 132 -28.53 26.19 2.88
CA LYS A 132 -28.71 27.26 1.89
C LYS A 132 -28.12 28.60 2.36
N LEU A 133 -28.24 28.91 3.65
CA LEU A 133 -27.66 30.13 4.23
C LEU A 133 -26.12 30.08 4.16
N VAL A 134 -25.52 28.90 4.32
CA VAL A 134 -24.06 28.70 4.17
C VAL A 134 -23.61 29.02 2.74
N ASP A 135 -24.37 28.60 1.72
CA ASP A 135 -24.10 28.97 0.32
C ASP A 135 -24.15 30.49 0.11
N TYR A 136 -25.14 31.16 0.68
CA TYR A 136 -25.28 32.63 0.59
C TYR A 136 -24.16 33.37 1.34
N MET A 137 -23.74 32.89 2.53
CA MET A 137 -22.59 33.43 3.27
C MET A 137 -21.29 33.38 2.44
N LEU A 138 -21.04 32.26 1.74
CA LEU A 138 -19.79 32.03 1.00
C LEU A 138 -19.74 32.75 -0.35
N ASN A 139 -20.90 32.97 -0.97
CA ASN A 139 -21.01 33.59 -2.30
C ASN A 139 -21.15 35.12 -2.25
N SER A 140 -21.62 35.71 -1.14
CA SER A 140 -21.86 37.16 -1.02
C SER A 140 -20.86 37.93 -0.17
N CYS A 141 -19.97 37.27 0.56
CA CYS A 141 -18.88 37.94 1.26
C CYS A 141 -17.75 38.26 0.26
N GLU A 142 -17.59 39.55 -0.04
CA GLU A 142 -16.57 40.05 -0.98
C GLU A 142 -15.17 40.12 -0.36
N ASP A 143 -15.07 40.16 0.97
CA ASP A 143 -13.81 40.01 1.71
C ASP A 143 -13.48 38.52 1.92
N PRO A 144 -12.37 37.98 1.37
CA PRO A 144 -11.93 36.62 1.64
C PRO A 144 -11.50 36.41 3.11
N THR A 145 -10.95 37.43 3.76
CA THR A 145 -10.39 37.30 5.12
C THR A 145 -11.47 37.05 6.16
N CYS A 146 -12.66 37.63 6.03
CA CYS A 146 -13.83 37.27 6.86
C CYS A 146 -14.21 35.79 6.76
N ILE A 147 -14.14 35.18 5.57
CA ILE A 147 -14.42 33.74 5.41
C ILE A 147 -13.27 32.92 6.00
N GLU A 148 -12.02 33.26 5.70
CA GLU A 148 -10.85 32.51 6.18
C GLU A 148 -10.76 32.52 7.71
N ASP A 149 -10.96 33.67 8.35
CA ASP A 149 -11.03 33.79 9.81
C ASP A 149 -12.17 32.93 10.38
N ALA A 150 -13.40 33.07 9.87
CA ALA A 150 -14.57 32.31 10.33
C ALA A 150 -14.46 30.78 10.08
N LEU A 151 -13.61 30.34 9.16
CA LEU A 151 -13.27 28.94 8.95
C LEU A 151 -12.10 28.46 9.82
N SER A 152 -11.21 29.37 10.23
CA SER A 152 -10.06 29.08 11.12
C SER A 152 -10.47 28.88 12.58
N LEU A 153 -11.62 29.43 13.00
CA LEU A 153 -12.13 29.28 14.35
C LEU A 153 -12.57 27.83 14.63
N THR A 154 -11.96 27.23 15.64
CA THR A 154 -12.53 26.09 16.35
C THR A 154 -13.69 26.56 17.22
N CYS A 155 -14.75 25.75 17.31
CA CYS A 155 -15.95 26.03 18.09
C CYS A 155 -16.21 24.86 19.06
N GLY A 156 -16.52 25.17 20.31
CA GLY A 156 -16.79 24.18 21.37
C GLY A 156 -15.55 23.76 22.18
N LYS A 157 -15.76 23.04 23.28
CA LYS A 157 -14.76 22.81 24.34
C LYS A 157 -14.34 21.35 24.46
N GLY A 158 -13.05 21.08 24.66
CA GLY A 158 -12.50 19.72 24.83
C GLY A 158 -12.67 18.84 23.58
N GLU A 159 -12.90 17.55 23.76
CA GLU A 159 -13.00 16.58 22.65
C GLU A 159 -14.17 16.84 21.67
N SER A 160 -15.18 17.61 22.08
CA SER A 160 -16.30 18.01 21.22
C SER A 160 -16.01 19.26 20.38
N MET A 161 -14.85 19.91 20.57
CA MET A 161 -14.37 20.99 19.71
C MET A 161 -14.31 20.54 18.24
N ARG A 162 -14.87 21.33 17.33
CA ARG A 162 -14.81 21.12 15.87
C ARG A 162 -14.52 22.43 15.14
N THR A 163 -13.89 22.33 13.97
CA THR A 163 -13.84 23.41 12.98
C THR A 163 -15.09 23.37 12.10
N CYS A 164 -15.43 24.48 11.44
CA CYS A 164 -16.52 24.54 10.46
C CYS A 164 -16.41 23.44 9.39
N LEU A 165 -15.19 23.14 8.91
CA LEU A 165 -14.94 22.10 7.91
C LEU A 165 -15.08 20.67 8.44
N THR A 166 -14.51 20.36 9.62
CA THR A 166 -14.63 19.01 10.20
C THR A 166 -16.09 18.68 10.49
N LEU A 167 -16.84 19.64 11.05
CA LEU A 167 -18.29 19.52 11.25
C LEU A 167 -19.06 19.31 9.94
N ALA A 168 -18.75 20.09 8.89
CA ALA A 168 -19.44 19.98 7.60
C ALA A 168 -19.26 18.59 6.96
N PHE A 169 -18.04 18.04 7.02
CA PHE A 169 -17.77 16.69 6.55
C PHE A 169 -18.42 15.61 7.44
N GLU A 170 -18.37 15.76 8.77
CA GLU A 170 -18.98 14.84 9.73
C GLU A 170 -20.50 14.75 9.55
N LYS A 171 -21.18 15.91 9.54
CA LYS A 171 -22.63 16.03 9.34
C LYS A 171 -23.06 15.60 7.93
N ASN A 172 -22.16 15.59 6.95
CA ASN A 172 -22.43 15.32 5.52
C ASN A 172 -23.54 16.23 4.98
N ILE A 173 -23.21 17.51 4.82
CA ILE A 173 -24.07 18.53 4.20
C ILE A 173 -24.05 18.43 2.66
N ASN A 174 -24.72 19.35 1.95
CA ASN A 174 -24.78 19.35 0.49
C ASN A 174 -23.38 19.41 -0.16
N ALA A 175 -23.11 18.56 -1.14
CA ALA A 175 -21.80 18.47 -1.81
C ALA A 175 -21.38 19.75 -2.57
N GLY A 176 -22.33 20.56 -3.05
CA GLY A 176 -22.05 21.90 -3.59
C GLY A 176 -21.45 22.82 -2.53
N VAL A 177 -22.06 22.86 -1.34
CA VAL A 177 -21.56 23.64 -0.19
C VAL A 177 -20.23 23.10 0.32
N LEU A 178 -20.02 21.78 0.34
CA LEU A 178 -18.71 21.20 0.65
C LEU A 178 -17.63 21.64 -0.35
N ARG A 179 -17.93 21.71 -1.65
CA ARG A 179 -16.99 22.23 -2.66
C ARG A 179 -16.71 23.73 -2.47
N ALA A 180 -17.72 24.54 -2.14
CA ALA A 180 -17.54 25.97 -1.87
C ALA A 180 -16.72 26.24 -0.59
N LEU A 181 -16.95 25.47 0.48
CA LEU A 181 -16.18 25.53 1.71
C LEU A 181 -14.70 25.14 1.47
N VAL A 182 -14.44 24.07 0.72
CA VAL A 182 -13.08 23.63 0.39
C VAL A 182 -12.37 24.58 -0.58
N SER A 183 -13.08 25.16 -1.56
CA SER A 183 -12.47 26.10 -2.51
C SER A 183 -12.02 27.40 -1.82
N LYS A 184 -12.79 27.91 -0.85
CA LYS A 184 -12.44 29.09 -0.03
C LYS A 184 -11.38 28.81 1.07
N ALA A 185 -11.15 27.56 1.46
CA ALA A 185 -10.20 27.24 2.54
C ALA A 185 -8.71 27.30 2.10
N ASN A 186 -7.86 27.92 2.92
CA ASN A 186 -6.40 27.95 2.74
C ASN A 186 -5.69 26.71 3.35
N GLU A 187 -4.37 26.61 3.18
CA GLU A 187 -3.55 25.48 3.68
C GLU A 187 -3.66 25.27 5.19
N ASN A 188 -3.58 26.35 5.97
CA ASN A 188 -3.66 26.31 7.43
C ASN A 188 -5.03 25.79 7.88
N ILE A 189 -6.12 26.33 7.32
CA ILE A 189 -7.51 25.95 7.62
C ILE A 189 -7.76 24.47 7.30
N LEU A 190 -7.23 23.97 6.18
CA LEU A 190 -7.31 22.55 5.82
C LEU A 190 -6.48 21.66 6.76
N GLY A 191 -5.43 22.21 7.37
CA GLY A 191 -4.57 21.55 8.36
C GLY A 191 -4.98 21.72 9.82
N LEU A 192 -6.07 22.44 10.15
CA LEU A 192 -6.50 22.60 11.54
C LEU A 192 -7.08 21.30 12.10
N PRO A 193 -6.51 20.75 13.19
CA PRO A 193 -7.08 19.61 13.90
C PRO A 193 -8.30 20.04 14.74
N ASP A 194 -9.23 19.11 14.93
CA ASP A 194 -10.30 19.23 15.92
C ASP A 194 -9.87 18.72 17.32
N GLY A 195 -10.81 18.72 18.28
CA GLY A 195 -10.57 18.20 19.64
C GLY A 195 -10.22 16.71 19.73
N SER A 196 -10.33 15.96 18.62
CA SER A 196 -9.87 14.56 18.50
C SER A 196 -8.55 14.41 17.73
N LEU A 197 -7.85 15.53 17.49
CA LEU A 197 -6.64 15.67 16.67
C LEU A 197 -6.85 15.33 15.18
N ARG A 198 -8.10 15.40 14.68
CA ARG A 198 -8.45 15.05 13.29
C ARG A 198 -8.74 16.30 12.47
N ASN A 199 -8.11 16.40 11.31
CA ASN A 199 -8.36 17.47 10.36
C ASN A 199 -9.54 17.16 9.39
N PRO A 200 -10.01 18.11 8.58
CA PRO A 200 -11.10 17.92 7.63
C PRO A 200 -10.96 16.71 6.69
N PHE A 201 -9.75 16.35 6.25
CA PHE A 201 -9.54 15.24 5.31
C PHE A 201 -9.90 13.89 5.96
N HIS A 202 -9.56 13.69 7.24
CA HIS A 202 -9.93 12.49 8.01
C HIS A 202 -11.46 12.30 8.12
N TYR A 203 -12.23 13.39 8.09
CA TYR A 203 -13.68 13.32 7.95
C TYR A 203 -14.11 13.12 6.48
N ALA A 204 -13.46 13.78 5.53
CA ALA A 204 -13.75 13.65 4.09
C ALA A 204 -13.77 12.19 3.62
N VAL A 205 -12.84 11.34 4.08
CA VAL A 205 -12.66 9.95 3.61
C VAL A 205 -13.42 8.86 4.37
N GLN A 206 -14.33 9.18 5.30
CA GLN A 206 -15.03 8.12 6.06
C GLN A 206 -15.87 7.20 5.16
N TYR A 207 -15.64 5.88 5.21
CA TYR A 207 -16.29 4.89 4.32
C TYR A 207 -17.82 5.03 4.23
N LYS A 208 -18.48 5.33 5.35
CA LYS A 208 -19.95 5.51 5.46
C LYS A 208 -20.51 6.69 4.63
N GLN A 209 -19.64 7.52 4.05
CA GLN A 209 -19.97 8.75 3.32
C GLN A 209 -19.47 8.76 1.86
N CYS A 210 -18.98 7.62 1.33
CA CYS A 210 -18.40 7.51 -0.01
C CYS A 210 -19.44 7.51 -1.16
N THR A 211 -20.13 8.63 -1.36
CA THR A 211 -20.97 8.88 -2.55
C THR A 211 -20.14 9.46 -3.71
N ASP A 212 -20.67 9.43 -4.92
CA ASP A 212 -19.98 9.89 -6.14
C ASP A 212 -19.56 11.38 -6.00
N GLU A 213 -20.42 12.22 -5.44
CA GLU A 213 -20.13 13.64 -5.20
C GLU A 213 -19.07 13.85 -4.10
N ARG A 214 -18.92 12.89 -3.18
CA ARG A 214 -17.85 12.89 -2.15
C ARG A 214 -16.50 12.61 -2.80
N VAL A 215 -16.45 11.73 -3.81
CA VAL A 215 -15.22 11.48 -4.60
C VAL A 215 -14.74 12.79 -5.25
N ASP A 216 -15.65 13.60 -5.80
CA ASP A 216 -15.29 14.91 -6.38
C ASP A 216 -14.76 15.92 -5.36
N VAL A 217 -15.32 15.96 -4.14
CA VAL A 217 -14.75 16.81 -3.07
C VAL A 217 -13.34 16.35 -2.70
N ILE A 218 -13.09 15.04 -2.70
CA ILE A 218 -11.76 14.47 -2.45
C ILE A 218 -10.79 14.78 -3.62
N LYS A 219 -11.24 14.79 -4.88
CA LYS A 219 -10.42 15.26 -6.02
C LYS A 219 -9.93 16.69 -5.78
N LEU A 220 -10.82 17.61 -5.40
CA LEU A 220 -10.50 19.01 -5.11
C LEU A 220 -9.51 19.18 -3.94
N LEU A 221 -9.64 18.36 -2.89
CA LEU A 221 -8.67 18.36 -1.78
C LEU A 221 -7.27 17.89 -2.22
N LEU A 222 -7.18 16.87 -3.07
CA LEU A 222 -5.89 16.40 -3.61
C LEU A 222 -5.28 17.39 -4.62
N GLU A 223 -6.11 18.12 -5.37
CA GLU A 223 -5.66 19.19 -6.26
C GLU A 223 -5.03 20.35 -5.48
N LYS A 224 -5.68 20.83 -4.42
CA LYS A 224 -5.09 21.82 -3.51
C LYS A 224 -3.78 21.34 -2.87
N ASP A 225 -3.70 20.08 -2.49
CA ASP A 225 -2.45 19.50 -1.99
C ASP A 225 -1.35 19.47 -3.08
N LYS A 226 -1.67 19.13 -4.33
CA LYS A 226 -0.72 19.20 -5.47
C LYS A 226 -0.15 20.61 -5.63
N GLU A 227 -0.99 21.64 -5.56
CA GLU A 227 -0.54 23.04 -5.63
C GLU A 227 0.42 23.41 -4.49
N ILE A 228 0.07 23.04 -3.25
CA ILE A 228 0.89 23.32 -2.06
C ILE A 228 2.25 22.64 -2.18
N VAL A 229 2.27 21.36 -2.54
CA VAL A 229 3.50 20.58 -2.83
C VAL A 229 4.37 21.27 -3.88
N GLN A 230 3.76 21.82 -4.94
CA GLN A 230 4.48 22.54 -5.99
C GLN A 230 5.04 23.88 -5.49
N LYS A 231 4.27 24.66 -4.71
CA LYS A 231 4.69 25.92 -4.09
C LYS A 231 5.86 25.71 -3.13
N GLN A 232 5.78 24.71 -2.24
CA GLN A 232 6.85 24.33 -1.32
C GLN A 232 8.12 23.89 -2.07
N LYS A 233 8.01 23.03 -3.10
CA LYS A 233 9.16 22.60 -3.92
C LYS A 233 9.81 23.76 -4.69
N ALA A 234 9.03 24.70 -5.22
CA ALA A 234 9.54 25.89 -5.89
C ALA A 234 10.31 26.84 -4.94
N SER A 235 9.92 26.90 -3.67
CA SER A 235 10.55 27.74 -2.64
C SER A 235 11.97 27.30 -2.23
N LYS A 236 12.45 26.13 -2.70
CA LYS A 236 13.79 25.56 -2.39
C LYS A 236 14.08 25.38 -0.89
N THR A 237 13.04 25.27 -0.05
CA THR A 237 13.21 24.97 1.38
C THR A 237 13.77 23.57 1.56
N PHE A 238 14.89 23.42 2.27
CA PHE A 238 15.53 22.13 2.61
C PHE A 238 14.72 21.25 3.61
N ARG A 239 13.44 21.57 3.85
CA ARG A 239 12.56 20.81 4.75
C ARG A 239 11.81 19.72 3.97
N PRO A 240 11.35 18.64 4.65
CA PRO A 240 10.37 17.73 4.07
C PRO A 240 9.13 18.49 3.59
N VAL A 241 8.55 18.04 2.48
CA VAL A 241 7.26 18.53 1.99
C VAL A 241 6.17 17.92 2.86
N GLU A 242 5.53 18.75 3.69
CA GLU A 242 4.49 18.36 4.64
C GLU A 242 3.30 19.32 4.51
N THR A 243 2.08 18.76 4.54
CA THR A 243 0.82 19.51 4.40
C THR A 243 -0.27 18.94 5.32
N PHE A 244 -1.48 19.48 5.23
CA PHE A 244 -2.69 18.92 5.83
C PHE A 244 -2.98 17.44 5.49
N LEU A 245 -2.51 16.92 4.36
CA LEU A 245 -2.69 15.50 3.98
C LEU A 245 -1.75 14.54 4.75
N ASP A 246 -0.64 15.06 5.28
CA ASP A 246 0.43 14.29 5.93
C ASP A 246 0.24 14.10 7.44
N GLN A 247 -0.68 14.86 8.03
CA GLN A 247 -0.98 14.77 9.45
C GLN A 247 -1.47 13.37 9.84
N LYS A 248 -0.98 12.85 10.96
CA LYS A 248 -1.40 11.56 11.53
C LYS A 248 -1.90 11.74 12.94
N TYR A 249 -3.09 11.21 13.24
CA TYR A 249 -3.70 11.33 14.57
C TYR A 249 -3.58 10.02 15.37
N PRO A 250 -3.33 10.08 16.69
CA PRO A 250 -3.19 8.88 17.54
C PRO A 250 -4.54 8.33 17.97
N ILE A 251 -4.69 7.00 17.92
CA ILE A 251 -5.84 6.25 18.49
C ILE A 251 -5.33 5.22 19.49
N GLU A 252 -6.02 5.06 20.61
CA GLU A 252 -5.85 3.92 21.51
C GLU A 252 -6.62 2.71 20.95
N GLU A 253 -5.92 1.58 20.78
CA GLU A 253 -6.54 0.31 20.39
C GLU A 253 -6.50 -0.67 21.56
N GLU A 254 -7.61 -1.38 21.78
CA GLU A 254 -7.71 -2.42 22.81
C GLU A 254 -6.56 -3.44 22.67
N GLY A 255 -5.80 -3.64 23.75
CA GLY A 255 -4.67 -4.57 23.79
C GLY A 255 -3.33 -4.03 23.28
N ARG A 256 -3.18 -2.73 22.97
CA ARG A 256 -1.87 -2.10 22.68
C ARG A 256 -1.44 -1.11 23.75
N GLN A 257 -0.14 -1.09 24.06
CA GLN A 257 0.49 -0.13 24.98
C GLN A 257 0.85 1.21 24.32
N GLU A 258 0.98 1.27 22.99
CA GLU A 258 1.31 2.50 22.24
C GLU A 258 0.14 2.92 21.34
N LYS A 259 -0.19 4.22 21.33
CA LYS A 259 -1.26 4.77 20.49
C LYS A 259 -0.89 4.65 19.01
N VAL A 260 -1.78 4.07 18.21
CA VAL A 260 -1.58 3.86 16.77
C VAL A 260 -1.83 5.15 16.02
N LYS A 261 -0.81 5.69 15.33
CA LYS A 261 -0.93 6.91 14.52
C LYS A 261 -1.52 6.59 13.13
N TYR A 262 -2.73 7.06 12.86
CA TYR A 262 -3.46 6.87 11.62
C TYR A 262 -3.22 8.01 10.63
N SER A 263 -2.87 7.66 9.39
CA SER A 263 -2.91 8.54 8.21
C SER A 263 -4.32 8.59 7.62
N VAL A 264 -4.59 9.57 6.74
CA VAL A 264 -5.85 9.65 5.96
C VAL A 264 -6.15 8.34 5.20
N TYR A 265 -5.14 7.72 4.58
CA TYR A 265 -5.29 6.42 3.90
C TYR A 265 -5.67 5.29 4.87
N ASN A 266 -4.94 5.14 5.98
CA ASN A 266 -5.19 4.10 6.98
C ASN A 266 -6.53 4.32 7.71
N ASP A 267 -6.98 5.57 7.86
CA ASP A 267 -8.27 5.94 8.46
C ASP A 267 -9.44 5.52 7.55
N HIS A 268 -9.29 5.69 6.22
CA HIS A 268 -10.23 5.13 5.26
C HIS A 268 -10.32 3.60 5.39
N GLU A 269 -9.19 2.88 5.39
CA GLU A 269 -9.22 1.42 5.56
C GLU A 269 -9.76 0.96 6.93
N ARG A 270 -9.52 1.72 8.02
CA ARG A 270 -10.04 1.40 9.35
C ARG A 270 -11.56 1.60 9.38
N THR A 271 -12.07 2.72 8.86
CA THR A 271 -13.51 2.97 8.80
C THR A 271 -14.24 2.02 7.85
N ALA A 272 -13.59 1.57 6.76
CA ALA A 272 -14.10 0.51 5.89
C ALA A 272 -14.23 -0.82 6.63
N ARG A 273 -13.16 -1.29 7.29
CA ARG A 273 -13.16 -2.53 8.10
C ARG A 273 -14.21 -2.50 9.21
N ALA A 274 -14.31 -1.38 9.94
CA ALA A 274 -15.31 -1.20 11.00
C ALA A 274 -16.75 -1.26 10.46
N TYR A 275 -17.05 -0.57 9.37
CA TYR A 275 -18.38 -0.58 8.75
C TYR A 275 -18.77 -1.95 8.20
N LEU A 276 -17.82 -2.66 7.56
CA LEU A 276 -18.05 -4.02 7.06
C LEU A 276 -18.27 -5.03 8.21
N LYS A 277 -17.57 -4.90 9.33
CA LYS A 277 -17.79 -5.72 10.54
C LYS A 277 -19.21 -5.54 11.07
N VAL A 278 -19.67 -4.30 11.23
CA VAL A 278 -21.05 -4.00 11.65
C VAL A 278 -22.09 -4.56 10.67
N LEU A 279 -21.82 -4.53 9.36
CA LEU A 279 -22.72 -5.15 8.36
C LEU A 279 -22.75 -6.68 8.38
N VAL A 280 -21.71 -7.35 8.91
CA VAL A 280 -21.74 -8.80 9.16
C VAL A 280 -22.52 -9.09 10.45
N GLU A 281 -22.27 -8.34 11.51
CA GLU A 281 -22.97 -8.47 12.79
C GLU A 281 -24.48 -8.21 12.63
N GLU A 282 -24.89 -7.17 11.87
CA GLU A 282 -26.28 -6.89 11.50
C GLU A 282 -26.94 -7.96 10.59
N ARG A 283 -26.16 -8.87 10.00
CA ARG A 283 -26.69 -10.02 9.23
C ARG A 283 -26.81 -11.24 10.12
N GLU A 284 -25.82 -11.50 10.97
CA GLU A 284 -25.87 -12.59 11.96
C GLU A 284 -27.03 -12.41 12.94
N THR A 285 -27.28 -11.20 13.44
CA THR A 285 -28.44 -10.97 14.32
C THR A 285 -29.75 -11.25 13.61
N LYS A 286 -29.93 -10.76 12.38
CA LYS A 286 -31.15 -10.98 11.59
C LYS A 286 -31.38 -12.44 11.18
N MET A 287 -30.31 -13.22 10.99
CA MET A 287 -30.43 -14.67 10.79
C MET A 287 -30.90 -15.34 12.08
N ARG A 288 -30.32 -15.01 13.24
CA ARG A 288 -30.76 -15.54 14.55
C ARG A 288 -32.18 -15.10 14.94
N GLU A 289 -32.61 -13.91 14.51
CA GLU A 289 -33.98 -13.40 14.66
C GLU A 289 -34.96 -14.18 13.77
N ALA A 290 -34.63 -14.38 12.49
CA ALA A 290 -35.46 -15.18 11.58
C ALA A 290 -35.53 -16.68 11.97
N GLU A 291 -34.45 -17.23 12.52
CA GLU A 291 -34.43 -18.59 13.10
C GLU A 291 -35.38 -18.69 14.31
N LYS A 292 -35.44 -17.65 15.16
CA LYS A 292 -36.39 -17.58 16.28
C LYS A 292 -37.84 -17.44 15.82
N GLU A 293 -38.12 -16.53 14.88
CA GLU A 293 -39.47 -16.39 14.32
C GLU A 293 -39.96 -17.70 13.66
N GLN A 294 -39.07 -18.49 13.05
CA GLN A 294 -39.39 -19.82 12.53
C GLN A 294 -39.61 -20.89 13.61
N THR A 295 -39.00 -20.76 14.81
CA THR A 295 -39.33 -21.65 15.94
C THR A 295 -40.64 -21.25 16.63
N ASP A 296 -40.90 -19.95 16.80
CA ASP A 296 -42.08 -19.45 17.52
C ASP A 296 -43.36 -19.60 16.70
N THR A 297 -43.30 -19.45 15.36
CA THR A 297 -44.42 -19.77 14.45
C THR A 297 -44.78 -21.26 14.38
N ASN A 298 -43.98 -22.14 15.00
CA ASN A 298 -44.29 -23.56 15.21
C ASN A 298 -44.79 -23.87 16.63
N ALA A 299 -44.91 -22.87 17.52
CA ALA A 299 -45.27 -23.05 18.93
C ALA A 299 -46.72 -22.65 19.24
N ASP A 300 -47.22 -21.54 18.69
CA ASP A 300 -48.53 -21.00 19.11
C ASP A 300 -49.71 -21.62 18.32
N GLY A 301 -50.11 -22.81 18.77
CA GLY A 301 -51.10 -23.67 18.14
C GLY A 301 -52.20 -24.14 19.10
N SER A 302 -53.08 -23.21 19.47
CA SER A 302 -54.32 -23.38 20.26
C SER A 302 -54.24 -23.34 21.80
N SER A 303 -54.83 -22.27 22.35
CA SER A 303 -55.69 -22.33 23.52
C SER A 303 -57.08 -21.85 23.09
N LEU A 304 -58.12 -22.68 23.27
CA LEU A 304 -59.51 -22.36 22.93
C LEU A 304 -60.44 -22.88 24.02
N THR A 305 -61.42 -22.05 24.42
CA THR A 305 -62.45 -22.43 25.40
C THR A 305 -63.51 -23.35 24.77
N ALA A 306 -63.92 -24.36 25.52
CA ALA A 306 -64.65 -25.53 25.02
C ALA A 306 -66.16 -25.32 24.73
N ARG A 307 -66.73 -26.24 23.94
CA ARG A 307 -67.97 -26.94 24.34
C ARG A 307 -68.20 -28.30 23.65
N GLU A 308 -68.69 -29.26 24.44
CA GLU A 308 -69.60 -30.42 24.15
C GLU A 308 -69.72 -30.92 22.67
N LYS A 309 -69.67 -32.22 22.32
CA LYS A 309 -70.16 -33.42 23.05
C LYS A 309 -69.65 -34.77 22.44
N GLU A 310 -69.71 -35.84 23.23
CA GLU A 310 -69.58 -37.28 22.85
C GLU A 310 -70.88 -37.86 22.23
N PRO A 311 -71.00 -39.17 21.84
CA PRO A 311 -70.08 -40.32 21.81
C PRO A 311 -69.92 -40.84 20.33
N PRO A 312 -69.76 -42.15 19.93
CA PRO A 312 -69.44 -43.42 20.61
C PRO A 312 -68.28 -44.23 19.93
N LYS A 313 -68.32 -45.58 19.96
CA LYS A 313 -67.32 -46.54 19.40
C LYS A 313 -67.96 -47.86 18.92
N ALA A 314 -67.27 -48.62 18.07
CA ALA A 314 -67.42 -50.09 17.87
C ALA A 314 -66.06 -50.70 17.44
N ALA A 315 -65.86 -52.03 17.54
CA ALA A 315 -64.53 -52.68 17.44
C ALA A 315 -64.54 -54.14 16.91
N PHE A 316 -63.38 -54.84 17.02
CA PHE A 316 -63.04 -56.28 16.78
C PHE A 316 -62.56 -56.66 15.35
N LEU A 317 -61.28 -57.01 15.07
CA LEU A 317 -60.42 -58.18 15.45
C LEU A 317 -60.69 -59.48 14.61
N PRO A 318 -59.79 -60.51 14.50
CA PRO A 318 -58.94 -60.74 13.31
C PRO A 318 -58.97 -62.22 12.77
N PRO A 319 -58.06 -62.66 11.86
CA PRO A 319 -57.01 -63.65 12.25
C PRO A 319 -55.62 -63.49 11.55
N LYS A 320 -54.83 -64.58 11.35
CA LYS A 320 -53.33 -64.61 11.30
C LYS A 320 -52.66 -65.27 10.06
N LYS A 321 -51.46 -64.76 9.69
CA LYS A 321 -50.29 -65.42 8.99
C LYS A 321 -50.53 -65.97 7.56
N VAL A 322 -49.55 -66.19 6.65
CA VAL A 322 -48.11 -66.64 6.71
C VAL A 322 -47.19 -65.82 5.74
N GLU A 323 -45.88 -66.10 5.77
CA GLU A 323 -44.72 -65.55 5.01
C GLU A 323 -44.78 -65.65 3.46
N GLY A 324 -43.98 -64.94 2.65
CA GLY A 324 -42.96 -63.90 2.94
C GLY A 324 -42.00 -63.58 1.75
N LYS A 325 -41.04 -62.64 1.96
CA LYS A 325 -39.98 -62.14 1.03
C LYS A 325 -40.45 -61.28 -0.18
N THR A 326 -39.75 -60.23 -0.65
CA THR A 326 -38.52 -59.55 -0.15
C THR A 326 -38.50 -58.05 -0.52
N SER A 327 -37.89 -57.24 0.36
CA SER A 327 -37.24 -55.91 0.20
C SER A 327 -37.38 -55.10 -1.11
N GLY A 328 -37.58 -53.77 -1.06
CA GLY A 328 -37.64 -52.91 0.13
C GLY A 328 -37.85 -51.43 -0.23
N ASP A 329 -38.28 -50.64 0.76
CA ASP A 329 -38.83 -49.29 0.58
C ASP A 329 -38.08 -48.21 1.39
N ARG A 330 -38.44 -46.94 1.18
CA ARG A 330 -37.80 -45.75 1.75
C ARG A 330 -38.52 -45.19 2.99
N ASP A 331 -37.83 -44.19 3.55
CA ASP A 331 -38.38 -42.97 4.18
C ASP A 331 -38.99 -43.03 5.60
N ARG A 332 -38.46 -42.12 6.43
CA ARG A 332 -39.10 -41.21 7.42
C ARG A 332 -40.18 -41.75 8.38
N ALA A 333 -40.22 -41.32 9.65
CA ALA A 333 -39.33 -40.48 10.48
C ALA A 333 -39.89 -40.44 11.93
N SER A 334 -39.12 -39.92 12.91
CA SER A 334 -39.58 -38.90 13.89
C SER A 334 -38.65 -38.66 15.09
N LYS A 335 -38.44 -37.36 15.42
CA LYS A 335 -38.47 -36.71 16.78
C LYS A 335 -37.51 -37.19 17.91
N ARG A 336 -37.03 -36.36 18.86
CA ARG A 336 -36.95 -34.87 19.06
C ARG A 336 -36.14 -34.56 20.35
N ILE A 337 -35.38 -33.44 20.39
CA ILE A 337 -35.13 -32.52 21.56
C ILE A 337 -34.37 -33.12 22.79
N ALA A 338 -33.56 -32.43 23.62
CA ALA A 338 -33.03 -31.05 23.79
C ALA A 338 -31.49 -31.13 24.01
N LEU A 339 -30.59 -30.16 23.75
CA LEU A 339 -30.52 -28.68 23.90
C LEU A 339 -30.00 -28.16 25.26
N ASP A 340 -28.70 -27.78 25.27
CA ASP A 340 -28.02 -26.70 26.02
C ASP A 340 -26.51 -26.76 25.66
N SER A 341 -25.66 -25.72 25.70
CA SER A 341 -25.83 -24.26 25.64
C SER A 341 -24.43 -23.62 25.49
N GLU A 342 -24.19 -22.69 24.56
CA GLU A 342 -22.95 -21.86 24.56
C GLU A 342 -23.15 -20.45 23.96
N GLN A 343 -22.35 -19.50 24.46
CA GLN A 343 -22.21 -18.13 23.96
C GLN A 343 -20.82 -17.94 23.30
N PRO A 344 -20.69 -17.29 22.13
CA PRO A 344 -19.38 -17.10 21.50
C PRO A 344 -18.65 -15.85 22.02
N LYS A 345 -17.35 -16.00 22.33
CA LYS A 345 -16.40 -14.87 22.42
C LYS A 345 -15.34 -14.97 21.31
N GLN A 346 -15.20 -13.85 20.59
CA GLN A 346 -14.08 -13.36 19.77
C GLN A 346 -12.87 -14.29 19.53
N GLY A 347 -12.57 -14.56 18.25
CA GLY A 347 -11.26 -15.07 17.80
C GLY A 347 -11.21 -15.23 16.27
N LEU A 348 -10.24 -14.60 15.58
CA LEU A 348 -10.15 -14.67 14.11
C LEU A 348 -9.36 -15.89 13.62
N GLY A 349 -9.91 -16.59 12.63
CA GLY A 349 -9.18 -17.58 11.83
C GLY A 349 -9.93 -17.89 10.54
N SER A 350 -9.35 -17.54 9.38
CA SER A 350 -10.00 -17.76 8.08
C SER A 350 -9.94 -19.24 7.69
N LYS A 351 -11.08 -19.94 7.79
CA LYS A 351 -11.35 -21.19 7.09
C LYS A 351 -12.67 -21.06 6.32
N MET A 352 -12.57 -21.24 5.01
CA MET A 352 -13.70 -21.28 4.07
C MET A 352 -14.58 -22.50 4.38
N ASP A 353 -15.91 -22.32 4.38
CA ASP A 353 -16.87 -23.40 4.66
C ASP A 353 -16.74 -24.55 3.64
N GLU A 354 -16.98 -25.78 4.07
CA GLU A 354 -16.97 -26.97 3.22
C GLU A 354 -17.99 -26.85 2.08
N ASN A 355 -19.18 -26.28 2.33
CA ASN A 355 -20.14 -26.04 1.25
C ASN A 355 -19.67 -24.96 0.28
N GLU A 356 -18.94 -23.95 0.75
CA GLU A 356 -18.38 -22.90 -0.11
C GLU A 356 -17.25 -23.45 -0.98
N LYS A 357 -16.31 -24.23 -0.42
CA LYS A 357 -15.31 -24.98 -1.21
C LYS A 357 -15.98 -25.80 -2.30
N ARG A 358 -17.00 -26.60 -1.94
CA ARG A 358 -17.67 -27.52 -2.88
C ARG A 358 -18.38 -26.77 -4.02
N ARG A 359 -18.95 -25.59 -3.76
CA ARG A 359 -19.50 -24.71 -4.80
C ARG A 359 -18.41 -24.08 -5.67
N LEU A 360 -17.25 -23.78 -5.10
CA LEU A 360 -16.11 -23.21 -5.82
C LEU A 360 -15.40 -24.27 -6.70
N GLU A 361 -15.34 -25.53 -6.26
CA GLU A 361 -14.90 -26.67 -7.07
C GLU A 361 -15.84 -26.96 -8.24
N LEU A 362 -17.16 -26.91 -8.02
CA LEU A 362 -18.16 -27.07 -9.08
C LEU A 362 -18.00 -25.99 -10.16
N ARG A 363 -17.88 -24.71 -9.79
CA ARG A 363 -17.57 -23.62 -10.73
C ARG A 363 -16.26 -23.87 -11.49
N LYS A 364 -15.19 -24.23 -10.78
CA LYS A 364 -13.90 -24.61 -11.41
C LYS A 364 -13.97 -25.87 -12.28
N LYS A 365 -15.03 -26.66 -12.22
CA LYS A 365 -15.28 -27.78 -13.15
C LYS A 365 -16.05 -27.28 -14.38
N GLU A 366 -17.11 -26.50 -14.18
CA GLU A 366 -17.90 -25.87 -15.24
C GLU A 366 -17.03 -24.97 -16.14
N GLU A 367 -16.15 -24.15 -15.54
CA GLU A 367 -15.18 -23.30 -16.25
C GLU A 367 -14.21 -24.12 -17.12
N ARG A 368 -13.72 -25.26 -16.62
CA ARG A 368 -12.85 -26.17 -17.40
C ARG A 368 -13.63 -26.84 -18.54
N GLU A 369 -14.84 -27.32 -18.29
CA GLU A 369 -15.71 -27.91 -19.32
C GLU A 369 -16.18 -26.89 -20.37
N HIS A 370 -16.20 -25.59 -20.05
CA HIS A 370 -16.42 -24.50 -21.01
C HIS A 370 -15.16 -24.24 -21.85
N HIS A 371 -14.01 -24.09 -21.21
CA HIS A 371 -12.75 -23.79 -21.88
C HIS A 371 -12.29 -24.95 -22.80
N GLU A 372 -12.58 -26.20 -22.44
CA GLU A 372 -12.32 -27.36 -23.31
C GLU A 372 -13.27 -27.44 -24.50
N ARG A 373 -14.52 -26.96 -24.36
CA ARG A 373 -15.45 -26.81 -25.50
C ARG A 373 -14.94 -25.78 -26.50
N GLN A 374 -14.54 -24.59 -26.03
CA GLN A 374 -13.96 -23.55 -26.89
C GLN A 374 -12.70 -24.04 -27.61
N ALA A 375 -11.79 -24.74 -26.91
CA ALA A 375 -10.59 -25.33 -27.54
C ALA A 375 -10.93 -26.37 -28.63
N ARG A 376 -12.00 -27.14 -28.48
CA ARG A 376 -12.49 -28.09 -29.51
C ARG A 376 -13.13 -27.37 -30.71
N GLU A 377 -13.74 -26.21 -30.50
CA GLU A 377 -14.29 -25.37 -31.59
C GLU A 377 -13.17 -24.65 -32.35
N GLU A 378 -12.19 -24.05 -31.66
CA GLU A 378 -11.00 -23.47 -32.30
C GLU A 378 -10.21 -24.50 -33.12
N LYS A 379 -10.10 -25.74 -32.64
CA LYS A 379 -9.44 -26.82 -33.40
C LYS A 379 -10.18 -27.11 -34.71
N LYS A 380 -11.50 -27.25 -34.67
CA LYS A 380 -12.34 -27.41 -35.88
C LYS A 380 -12.27 -26.20 -36.82
N GLN A 381 -12.12 -24.99 -36.26
CA GLN A 381 -11.93 -23.75 -37.03
C GLN A 381 -10.59 -23.80 -37.80
N ARG A 382 -9.51 -24.23 -37.14
CA ARG A 382 -8.16 -24.37 -37.75
C ARG A 382 -8.10 -25.49 -38.77
N GLU A 383 -8.73 -26.64 -38.52
CA GLU A 383 -8.78 -27.77 -39.45
C GLU A 383 -9.44 -27.36 -40.78
N ARG A 384 -10.53 -26.59 -40.74
CA ARG A 384 -11.21 -26.02 -41.94
C ARG A 384 -10.38 -25.00 -42.72
N ILE A 385 -9.33 -24.42 -42.12
CA ILE A 385 -8.43 -23.47 -42.78
C ILE A 385 -7.26 -24.20 -43.46
N SER A 386 -7.00 -25.46 -43.11
CA SER A 386 -5.87 -26.25 -43.63
C SER A 386 -6.13 -26.92 -44.99
N GLU A 387 -7.37 -26.96 -45.48
CA GLU A 387 -7.76 -27.67 -46.71
C GLU A 387 -7.86 -26.76 -47.95
N ARG A 388 -6.89 -25.86 -48.15
CA ARG A 388 -6.74 -25.08 -49.39
C ARG A 388 -5.28 -25.06 -49.87
N ASP A 389 -4.97 -26.00 -50.76
CA ASP A 389 -3.67 -26.14 -51.42
C ASP A 389 -3.60 -25.29 -52.73
N PRO A 390 -2.65 -24.34 -52.87
CA PRO A 390 -2.57 -23.47 -54.04
C PRO A 390 -1.44 -23.89 -55.02
N SER A 391 -1.73 -24.76 -55.99
CA SER A 391 -0.78 -25.05 -57.09
C SER A 391 -1.39 -25.66 -58.38
N ARG A 392 -1.74 -24.81 -59.37
CA ARG A 392 -1.39 -24.94 -60.81
C ARG A 392 -1.99 -23.79 -61.67
N PRO A 393 -1.50 -23.53 -62.91
CA PRO A 393 -1.44 -22.15 -63.44
C PRO A 393 -2.50 -21.75 -64.49
N ILE A 394 -2.46 -20.46 -64.79
CA ILE A 394 -3.23 -19.67 -65.77
C ILE A 394 -2.99 -20.14 -67.22
N PRO A 395 -4.01 -20.00 -68.10
CA PRO A 395 -3.79 -19.38 -69.41
C PRO A 395 -4.66 -18.12 -69.62
N SER A 396 -4.09 -17.12 -70.28
CA SER A 396 -4.71 -15.81 -70.54
C SER A 396 -5.54 -15.78 -71.82
N LYS A 397 -6.46 -14.80 -71.93
CA LYS A 397 -6.78 -14.16 -73.23
C LYS A 397 -7.47 -12.79 -73.13
N ASP A 398 -6.83 -11.84 -73.82
CA ASP A 398 -7.23 -10.50 -74.25
C ASP A 398 -8.36 -10.47 -75.30
N PRO A 399 -8.83 -9.31 -75.80
CA PRO A 399 -9.08 -7.99 -75.17
C PRO A 399 -10.36 -7.27 -75.71
N LYS A 400 -10.49 -5.95 -75.44
CA LYS A 400 -11.30 -4.93 -76.17
C LYS A 400 -12.84 -5.01 -76.02
N GLU A 401 -13.63 -3.97 -76.31
CA GLU A 401 -13.34 -2.60 -76.80
C GLU A 401 -14.21 -1.53 -76.08
N ARG A 402 -14.01 -0.24 -76.38
CA ARG A 402 -14.82 0.89 -75.88
C ARG A 402 -16.10 1.09 -76.70
N LEU A 403 -17.11 1.74 -76.11
CA LEU A 403 -17.70 2.98 -76.63
C LEU A 403 -18.53 3.69 -75.55
N ASP A 404 -18.77 4.99 -75.74
CA ASP A 404 -19.40 5.92 -74.78
C ASP A 404 -20.29 6.91 -75.56
N GLU A 405 -21.16 7.66 -74.87
CA GLU A 405 -22.05 8.72 -75.40
C GLU A 405 -23.16 8.27 -76.40
N SER A 406 -24.35 8.89 -76.53
CA SER A 406 -24.94 10.09 -75.90
C SER A 406 -26.50 10.05 -75.81
N THR A 407 -27.05 10.94 -74.96
CA THR A 407 -28.41 11.56 -74.89
C THR A 407 -29.57 11.15 -75.83
N GLY A 408 -30.85 11.12 -75.40
CA GLY A 408 -31.45 11.38 -74.07
C GLY A 408 -32.95 11.77 -74.08
N VAL A 409 -33.45 12.32 -72.95
CA VAL A 409 -34.68 13.16 -72.79
C VAL A 409 -36.08 12.47 -72.58
N ILE A 410 -36.49 12.32 -71.30
CA ILE A 410 -37.87 12.48 -70.71
C ILE A 410 -38.96 11.41 -71.05
N PRO A 411 -39.96 11.04 -70.18
CA PRO A 411 -40.30 11.46 -68.79
C PRO A 411 -40.46 10.35 -67.70
N LYS A 412 -40.24 10.76 -66.42
CA LYS A 412 -40.94 10.43 -65.14
C LYS A 412 -41.65 9.07 -64.82
N ILE A 413 -41.50 8.70 -63.52
CA ILE A 413 -42.35 7.86 -62.61
C ILE A 413 -42.06 6.33 -62.53
N GLN A 414 -42.20 5.78 -61.32
CA GLN A 414 -41.89 4.38 -60.92
C GLN A 414 -43.16 3.55 -60.60
N THR A 415 -43.12 2.25 -60.92
CA THR A 415 -44.00 1.13 -60.49
C THR A 415 -43.39 -0.20 -60.98
N ASN A 416 -43.62 -1.41 -60.45
CA ASN A 416 -44.20 -1.89 -59.17
C ASN A 416 -43.67 -3.32 -58.88
N ILE A 417 -43.93 -3.92 -57.69
CA ILE A 417 -43.66 -5.36 -57.42
C ILE A 417 -44.85 -6.02 -56.68
N THR A 418 -45.18 -7.27 -57.02
CA THR A 418 -46.20 -8.12 -56.34
C THR A 418 -45.71 -9.57 -56.20
N GLY A 419 -45.71 -10.12 -54.98
CA GLY A 419 -46.58 -11.23 -54.56
C GLY A 419 -45.80 -12.57 -54.44
N THR A 420 -46.36 -13.75 -54.14
CA THR A 420 -47.60 -14.21 -53.43
C THR A 420 -47.58 -15.76 -53.48
N ASP A 421 -47.96 -16.55 -52.48
CA ASP A 421 -48.36 -16.31 -51.08
C ASP A 421 -47.67 -17.40 -50.18
N HIS A 422 -48.17 -18.27 -49.29
CA HIS A 422 -49.47 -18.69 -48.69
C HIS A 422 -49.22 -19.16 -47.23
N ALA A 423 -50.29 -19.42 -46.45
CA ALA A 423 -50.24 -20.02 -45.09
C ALA A 423 -51.34 -21.13 -44.94
N PRO A 424 -52.14 -21.37 -43.86
CA PRO A 424 -52.47 -20.61 -42.63
C PRO A 424 -52.20 -21.43 -41.31
N ASN A 425 -52.54 -21.05 -40.06
CA ASN A 425 -53.69 -20.30 -39.51
C ASN A 425 -53.37 -19.55 -38.17
N THR A 426 -54.32 -18.72 -37.72
CA THR A 426 -54.14 -17.57 -36.78
C THR A 426 -55.22 -17.53 -35.66
N PRO A 427 -55.28 -16.61 -34.65
CA PRO A 427 -55.30 -15.11 -34.73
C PRO A 427 -54.46 -14.35 -33.65
N LEU A 428 -54.21 -13.02 -33.62
CA LEU A 428 -54.48 -11.78 -34.40
C LEU A 428 -55.28 -10.64 -33.70
N LYS A 429 -54.58 -9.49 -33.54
CA LYS A 429 -55.00 -8.07 -33.65
C LYS A 429 -56.15 -7.44 -32.82
N ARG A 430 -55.80 -6.30 -32.21
CA ARG A 430 -56.35 -4.95 -32.52
C ARG A 430 -55.28 -3.88 -32.15
N VAL A 431 -54.55 -3.26 -33.10
CA VAL A 431 -54.86 -2.05 -33.91
C VAL A 431 -55.02 -0.77 -33.07
N GLY A 432 -54.40 0.33 -33.53
CA GLY A 432 -54.50 1.70 -32.98
C GLY A 432 -54.09 2.76 -34.03
N THR A 433 -54.15 4.05 -33.67
CA THR A 433 -53.83 5.20 -34.55
C THR A 433 -53.48 6.47 -33.76
N GLN A 434 -52.86 7.46 -34.42
CA GLN A 434 -52.72 8.85 -33.94
C GLN A 434 -53.74 9.76 -34.64
N ARG A 435 -54.23 10.83 -33.98
CA ARG A 435 -53.96 12.24 -34.38
C ARG A 435 -54.68 13.31 -33.52
N PHE A 436 -53.89 14.33 -33.17
CA PHE A 436 -54.19 15.77 -33.04
C PHE A 436 -55.09 16.38 -31.93
N ASP A 437 -54.52 17.47 -31.39
CA ASP A 437 -55.08 18.79 -31.04
C ASP A 437 -55.50 19.23 -29.62
N ILE A 438 -54.53 19.94 -28.98
CA ILE A 438 -54.54 21.24 -28.27
C ILE A 438 -55.57 21.56 -27.13
N VAL A 439 -55.04 22.29 -26.13
CA VAL A 439 -55.66 23.24 -25.16
C VAL A 439 -55.75 22.74 -23.70
N ASP A 440 -55.34 23.65 -22.79
CA ASP A 440 -55.40 23.57 -21.33
C ASP A 440 -56.76 23.15 -20.73
N THR A 441 -56.73 22.50 -19.55
CA THR A 441 -57.38 23.10 -18.36
C THR A 441 -56.87 22.58 -17.01
N LYS A 442 -57.15 23.37 -15.97
CA LYS A 442 -56.62 23.30 -14.59
C LYS A 442 -57.43 22.36 -13.67
N LYS A 443 -56.74 21.78 -12.66
CA LYS A 443 -57.29 21.20 -11.40
C LYS A 443 -58.15 19.92 -11.60
N LYS A 444 -58.27 18.99 -10.63
CA LYS A 444 -58.30 19.15 -9.16
C LYS A 444 -57.85 17.89 -8.40
N ASP A 445 -57.65 18.05 -7.10
CA ASP A 445 -57.01 17.15 -6.13
C ASP A 445 -57.59 15.72 -5.95
N LYS A 446 -56.73 14.80 -5.52
CA LYS A 446 -57.00 14.00 -4.30
C LYS A 446 -55.74 13.63 -3.50
N LYS A 447 -55.63 14.21 -2.30
CA LYS A 447 -54.85 13.69 -1.15
C LYS A 447 -55.43 12.33 -0.71
N THR A 448 -54.78 11.41 0.03
CA THR A 448 -53.50 11.32 0.75
C THR A 448 -53.15 9.81 0.86
N THR A 449 -51.96 9.33 1.24
CA THR A 449 -51.33 9.45 2.57
C THR A 449 -49.81 9.23 2.51
N THR A 450 -49.08 9.89 3.39
CA THR A 450 -47.62 9.82 3.51
C THR A 450 -47.17 8.71 4.46
N PHE A 451 -46.38 7.75 3.97
CA PHE A 451 -45.53 6.92 4.83
C PHE A 451 -44.10 7.49 4.91
N LYS A 452 -43.47 7.30 6.08
CA LYS A 452 -42.27 8.02 6.50
C LYS A 452 -41.05 7.68 5.62
N LYS A 453 -40.42 8.69 5.01
CA LYS A 453 -39.07 8.55 4.44
C LYS A 453 -38.03 8.40 5.57
N ALA A 454 -37.86 7.17 6.05
CA ALA A 454 -36.62 6.81 6.75
C ALA A 454 -35.43 7.03 5.80
N SER A 455 -34.27 7.43 6.36
CA SER A 455 -33.05 7.60 5.57
C SER A 455 -32.64 6.25 4.96
N ARG A 456 -32.72 6.13 3.63
CA ARG A 456 -32.13 4.99 2.93
C ARG A 456 -30.61 5.09 3.09
N ARG A 457 -30.00 4.12 3.77
CA ARG A 457 -28.55 3.94 3.80
C ARG A 457 -28.03 3.86 2.34
N PRO A 458 -26.84 4.39 2.02
CA PRO A 458 -26.27 4.28 0.68
C PRO A 458 -26.09 2.81 0.27
N ASP A 459 -26.14 2.55 -1.04
CA ASP A 459 -25.93 1.20 -1.60
C ASP A 459 -24.51 0.70 -1.24
N PRO A 460 -24.37 -0.46 -0.55
CA PRO A 460 -23.07 -1.06 -0.26
C PRO A 460 -22.17 -1.28 -1.48
N ALA A 461 -22.74 -1.52 -2.67
CA ALA A 461 -21.97 -1.68 -3.90
C ALA A 461 -21.34 -0.36 -4.36
N VAL A 462 -22.08 0.75 -4.25
CA VAL A 462 -21.58 2.11 -4.54
C VAL A 462 -20.52 2.52 -3.50
N LEU A 463 -20.76 2.27 -2.21
CA LEU A 463 -19.77 2.54 -1.16
C LEU A 463 -18.46 1.78 -1.40
N ALA A 464 -18.52 0.48 -1.74
CA ALA A 464 -17.33 -0.34 -2.00
C ALA A 464 -16.56 0.13 -3.25
N LYS A 465 -17.29 0.46 -4.33
CA LYS A 465 -16.72 1.02 -5.57
C LYS A 465 -15.98 2.34 -5.30
N ASN A 466 -16.64 3.28 -4.62
CA ASN A 466 -16.10 4.61 -4.37
C ASN A 466 -14.98 4.57 -3.33
N SER A 467 -15.03 3.66 -2.37
CA SER A 467 -13.94 3.34 -1.45
C SER A 467 -12.67 2.92 -2.21
N ALA A 468 -12.79 1.99 -3.17
CA ALA A 468 -11.65 1.59 -4.01
C ALA A 468 -11.09 2.75 -4.85
N GLN A 469 -11.96 3.61 -5.40
CA GLN A 469 -11.55 4.82 -6.13
C GLN A 469 -10.82 5.83 -5.23
N ILE A 470 -11.30 6.06 -4.01
CA ILE A 470 -10.69 6.96 -3.01
C ILE A 470 -9.33 6.43 -2.56
N LEU A 471 -9.23 5.14 -2.21
CA LEU A 471 -7.95 4.50 -1.85
C LEU A 471 -6.93 4.61 -2.99
N ARG A 472 -7.36 4.37 -4.24
CA ARG A 472 -6.51 4.54 -5.42
C ARG A 472 -6.05 5.99 -5.60
N MET A 473 -6.96 6.96 -5.50
CA MET A 473 -6.63 8.38 -5.61
C MET A 473 -5.60 8.79 -4.56
N LEU A 474 -5.83 8.45 -3.28
CA LEU A 474 -4.90 8.70 -2.19
C LEU A 474 -3.54 8.04 -2.43
N LYS A 475 -3.51 6.75 -2.80
CA LYS A 475 -2.27 6.00 -3.06
C LYS A 475 -1.44 6.64 -4.17
N LEU A 476 -2.04 6.88 -5.33
CA LEU A 476 -1.34 7.51 -6.46
C LEU A 476 -0.90 8.94 -6.12
N HIS A 477 -1.67 9.66 -5.31
CA HIS A 477 -1.31 11.02 -4.90
C HIS A 477 -0.11 11.04 -3.96
N TYR A 478 -0.11 10.24 -2.89
CA TYR A 478 1.05 10.09 -2.00
C TYR A 478 2.31 9.66 -2.77
N MET A 479 2.19 8.67 -3.65
CA MET A 479 3.31 8.14 -4.45
C MET A 479 3.83 9.11 -5.53
N ARG A 480 3.03 10.06 -6.04
CA ARG A 480 3.50 11.11 -6.97
C ARG A 480 4.09 12.33 -6.27
N THR A 481 3.63 12.65 -5.06
CA THR A 481 3.94 13.94 -4.42
C THR A 481 5.01 13.86 -3.34
N ARG A 482 5.01 12.80 -2.53
CA ARG A 482 5.84 12.63 -1.33
C ARG A 482 7.08 11.78 -1.59
N SER A 483 8.04 11.82 -0.67
CA SER A 483 9.22 10.94 -0.72
C SER A 483 8.86 9.49 -0.38
N ILE A 484 9.70 8.54 -0.81
CA ILE A 484 9.45 7.10 -0.64
C ILE A 484 9.28 6.72 0.84
N LYS A 485 10.09 7.30 1.75
CA LYS A 485 9.94 7.15 3.21
C LYS A 485 8.54 7.56 3.69
N MET A 486 8.04 8.69 3.20
CA MET A 486 6.73 9.24 3.56
C MET A 486 5.59 8.39 2.98
N ALA A 487 5.62 8.10 1.67
CA ALA A 487 4.62 7.28 1.00
C ALA A 487 4.47 5.89 1.65
N THR A 488 5.57 5.17 1.89
CA THR A 488 5.56 3.89 2.62
C THR A 488 4.93 4.03 4.01
N SER A 489 5.21 5.13 4.72
CA SER A 489 4.69 5.36 6.07
C SER A 489 3.24 5.86 6.12
N PHE A 490 2.69 6.39 5.02
CA PHE A 490 1.27 6.73 4.91
C PHE A 490 0.40 5.55 4.48
N LEU A 491 0.93 4.65 3.64
CA LEU A 491 0.20 3.50 3.08
C LEU A 491 0.29 2.23 3.95
N TYR A 492 1.43 2.01 4.62
CA TYR A 492 1.68 0.77 5.39
C TYR A 492 2.06 1.05 6.86
N GLY A 493 2.06 2.33 7.28
CA GLY A 493 2.35 2.75 8.66
C GLY A 493 3.81 2.51 9.04
N LYS A 494 4.06 1.41 9.76
CA LYS A 494 5.42 0.91 10.05
C LYS A 494 5.87 -0.23 9.12
N ASN A 495 4.97 -0.75 8.26
CA ASN A 495 5.22 -1.84 7.32
C ASN A 495 5.83 -3.10 7.99
N ILE A 496 5.08 -3.71 8.92
CA ILE A 496 5.57 -4.76 9.85
C ILE A 496 5.35 -6.17 9.31
N ARG A 497 4.18 -6.44 8.72
CA ARG A 497 3.70 -7.82 8.48
C ARG A 497 4.07 -8.36 7.10
N ASP A 498 4.21 -7.47 6.13
CA ASP A 498 4.21 -7.80 4.71
C ASP A 498 5.46 -7.27 3.98
N ASP A 499 6.29 -6.46 4.64
CA ASP A 499 7.49 -5.76 4.13
C ASP A 499 7.31 -5.24 2.68
N VAL A 500 6.16 -4.60 2.41
CA VAL A 500 5.74 -4.22 1.06
C VAL A 500 6.67 -3.17 0.48
N GLN A 501 7.28 -3.47 -0.67
CA GLN A 501 8.15 -2.56 -1.40
C GLN A 501 7.34 -1.77 -2.44
N ILE A 502 7.66 -0.49 -2.57
CA ILE A 502 7.06 0.44 -3.56
C ILE A 502 8.07 0.96 -4.58
N CYS A 503 9.26 0.36 -4.64
CA CYS A 503 10.25 0.57 -5.67
C CYS A 503 11.04 -0.72 -5.91
N PHE A 504 11.68 -0.84 -7.08
CA PHE A 504 12.66 -1.89 -7.35
C PHE A 504 13.87 -1.30 -8.06
N ASP A 505 15.03 -1.36 -7.40
CA ASP A 505 16.28 -0.85 -7.95
C ASP A 505 17.25 -2.01 -8.19
N TYR A 506 17.75 -2.16 -9.42
CA TYR A 506 18.74 -3.17 -9.79
C TYR A 506 20.18 -2.59 -9.81
N GLU A 507 20.37 -1.29 -9.56
CA GLU A 507 21.68 -0.64 -9.56
C GLU A 507 22.59 -1.19 -8.43
N GLY A 508 23.67 -1.89 -8.82
CA GLY A 508 24.60 -2.54 -7.90
C GLY A 508 24.43 -4.06 -7.72
N LEU A 509 23.48 -4.68 -8.44
CA LEU A 509 23.34 -6.13 -8.63
C LEU A 509 24.14 -6.63 -9.87
N PRO A 510 24.34 -7.96 -10.05
CA PRO A 510 25.14 -8.47 -11.17
C PRO A 510 24.62 -8.03 -12.54
N SER A 511 25.51 -7.48 -13.38
CA SER A 511 25.23 -7.08 -14.77
C SER A 511 24.95 -8.26 -15.72
N GLU A 512 25.18 -9.50 -15.28
CA GLU A 512 24.70 -10.70 -15.96
C GLU A 512 24.18 -11.71 -14.92
N ILE A 513 22.97 -12.22 -15.12
CA ILE A 513 22.33 -13.16 -14.19
C ILE A 513 21.60 -14.28 -14.93
N GLN A 514 21.50 -15.45 -14.30
CA GLN A 514 20.67 -16.56 -14.78
C GLN A 514 19.21 -16.39 -14.33
N ASP A 515 18.27 -16.67 -15.21
CA ASP A 515 16.83 -16.51 -14.97
C ASP A 515 16.33 -17.17 -13.68
N HIS A 516 16.68 -18.44 -13.46
CA HIS A 516 16.30 -19.22 -12.30
C HIS A 516 16.96 -18.73 -11.00
N VAL A 517 18.18 -18.20 -11.06
CA VAL A 517 18.85 -17.61 -9.88
C VAL A 517 18.13 -16.33 -9.46
N PHE A 518 17.76 -15.46 -10.40
CA PHE A 518 16.97 -14.28 -10.08
C PHE A 518 15.60 -14.64 -9.46
N ILE A 519 14.91 -15.62 -10.04
CA ILE A 519 13.62 -16.13 -9.50
C ILE A 519 13.78 -16.80 -8.14
N GLU A 520 14.92 -17.43 -7.85
CA GLU A 520 15.25 -17.99 -6.54
C GLU A 520 15.43 -16.89 -5.48
N ARG A 521 16.20 -15.84 -5.78
CA ARG A 521 16.56 -14.81 -4.78
C ARG A 521 15.43 -13.81 -4.52
N PHE A 522 14.70 -13.43 -5.55
CA PHE A 522 13.58 -12.47 -5.43
C PHE A 522 12.20 -13.14 -5.39
N GLY A 523 12.10 -14.45 -5.63
CA GLY A 523 10.84 -15.18 -5.71
C GLY A 523 10.09 -14.97 -7.02
N LYS A 524 9.17 -15.89 -7.32
CA LYS A 524 8.56 -16.03 -8.66
C LYS A 524 7.30 -15.19 -8.87
N ASP A 525 6.51 -15.04 -7.81
CA ASP A 525 5.14 -14.53 -7.85
C ASP A 525 4.82 -13.70 -6.60
N GLN A 526 3.59 -13.18 -6.52
CA GLN A 526 3.13 -12.31 -5.43
C GLN A 526 3.22 -12.96 -4.03
N ASN A 527 3.30 -14.30 -3.93
CA ASN A 527 3.30 -15.05 -2.68
C ASN A 527 4.69 -15.58 -2.28
N SER A 528 5.72 -15.33 -3.08
CA SER A 528 7.07 -15.87 -2.89
C SER A 528 8.12 -14.77 -3.01
N GLY A 529 9.04 -14.66 -2.05
CA GLY A 529 10.13 -13.69 -2.08
C GLY A 529 9.70 -12.23 -1.89
N ILE A 530 10.33 -11.29 -2.61
CA ILE A 530 10.06 -9.85 -2.49
C ILE A 530 8.59 -9.54 -2.84
N ARG A 531 7.91 -8.76 -1.99
CA ARG A 531 6.50 -8.40 -2.16
C ARG A 531 6.38 -6.94 -2.57
N PHE A 532 5.71 -6.70 -3.68
CA PHE A 532 5.41 -5.37 -4.20
C PHE A 532 3.95 -4.99 -3.94
N ASP A 533 3.70 -3.69 -3.93
CA ASP A 533 2.35 -3.19 -4.17
C ASP A 533 1.97 -3.28 -5.66
N GLU A 534 0.68 -3.16 -5.97
CA GLU A 534 0.17 -3.03 -7.35
C GLU A 534 0.77 -1.81 -8.08
N VAL A 535 1.17 -0.76 -7.34
CA VAL A 535 1.82 0.45 -7.86
C VAL A 535 3.25 0.57 -7.33
N LEU A 536 4.23 0.71 -8.23
CA LEU A 536 5.60 1.11 -7.89
C LEU A 536 5.83 2.59 -8.20
N MET A 537 6.51 3.31 -7.30
CA MET A 537 7.00 4.67 -7.53
C MET A 537 8.07 4.70 -8.61
N TYR A 538 9.03 3.77 -8.57
CA TYR A 538 9.99 3.61 -9.66
C TYR A 538 10.49 2.16 -9.81
N VAL A 539 10.93 1.83 -11.03
CA VAL A 539 11.86 0.72 -11.28
C VAL A 539 13.11 1.25 -11.98
N ARG A 540 14.29 0.76 -11.60
CA ARG A 540 15.57 1.09 -12.26
C ARG A 540 16.30 -0.17 -12.70
N PHE A 541 16.75 -0.19 -13.95
CA PHE A 541 17.62 -1.21 -14.51
C PHE A 541 18.86 -0.57 -15.17
N PRO A 542 20.09 -0.91 -14.73
CA PRO A 542 21.30 -0.63 -15.50
C PRO A 542 21.40 -1.59 -16.70
N ILE A 543 22.51 -1.57 -17.43
CA ILE A 543 22.80 -2.55 -18.49
C ILE A 543 22.96 -3.95 -17.87
N VAL A 544 21.86 -4.73 -17.84
CA VAL A 544 21.82 -6.12 -17.34
C VAL A 544 21.41 -7.13 -18.42
N ALA A 545 22.15 -8.24 -18.52
CA ALA A 545 21.86 -9.37 -19.39
C ALA A 545 21.24 -10.54 -18.61
N VAL A 546 20.24 -11.23 -19.19
CA VAL A 546 19.56 -12.38 -18.57
C VAL A 546 19.85 -13.65 -19.35
N LYS A 547 20.74 -14.49 -18.84
CA LYS A 547 20.98 -15.83 -19.35
C LYS A 547 19.75 -16.71 -19.06
N ARG A 548 18.98 -17.00 -20.11
CA ARG A 548 17.92 -18.02 -20.15
C ARG A 548 18.46 -19.27 -20.83
N THR A 549 18.26 -20.45 -20.27
CA THR A 549 18.84 -21.71 -20.80
C THR A 549 17.81 -22.83 -20.99
N GLY A 550 18.17 -23.84 -21.78
CA GLY A 550 17.31 -24.99 -22.08
C GLY A 550 16.07 -24.66 -22.93
N ARG A 551 15.07 -25.54 -22.90
CA ARG A 551 13.86 -25.48 -23.77
C ARG A 551 12.94 -24.27 -23.54
N ARG A 552 13.22 -23.42 -22.55
CA ARG A 552 12.46 -22.19 -22.23
C ARG A 552 13.16 -20.91 -22.67
N ALA A 553 14.39 -20.98 -23.15
CA ALA A 553 15.05 -19.83 -23.75
C ALA A 553 14.27 -19.36 -24.99
N PRO A 554 13.94 -18.07 -25.13
CA PRO A 554 13.36 -17.55 -26.37
C PRO A 554 14.39 -17.71 -27.49
N LYS A 555 13.92 -17.98 -28.71
CA LYS A 555 14.79 -17.82 -29.88
C LYS A 555 15.02 -16.32 -30.10
N PRO A 556 16.27 -15.83 -30.24
CA PRO A 556 16.52 -14.44 -30.58
C PRO A 556 15.75 -14.06 -31.84
N ARG A 557 14.93 -13.00 -31.76
CA ARG A 557 14.09 -12.57 -32.89
C ARG A 557 14.81 -11.57 -33.80
N ALA A 558 15.77 -10.83 -33.25
CA ALA A 558 16.61 -9.85 -33.92
C ALA A 558 18.00 -9.75 -33.24
N LEU A 559 18.86 -8.85 -33.72
CA LEU A 559 20.16 -8.53 -33.11
C LEU A 559 20.05 -7.72 -31.81
N GLY A 560 18.94 -7.00 -31.60
CA GLY A 560 18.70 -6.19 -30.40
C GLY A 560 18.40 -7.05 -29.16
N ARG A 561 18.73 -6.51 -27.98
CA ARG A 561 18.52 -7.19 -26.70
C ARG A 561 17.04 -7.42 -26.38
N GLN A 562 16.79 -8.46 -25.59
CA GLN A 562 15.46 -8.93 -25.17
C GLN A 562 15.38 -9.15 -23.65
N ASP A 563 16.38 -8.69 -22.89
CA ASP A 563 16.55 -8.98 -21.46
C ASP A 563 15.38 -8.42 -20.63
N MET A 564 14.93 -7.20 -20.94
CA MET A 564 13.83 -6.54 -20.22
C MET A 564 12.50 -7.28 -20.29
N GLU A 565 12.26 -8.11 -21.32
CA GLU A 565 11.06 -8.98 -21.39
C GLU A 565 10.97 -9.89 -20.15
N PHE A 566 12.10 -10.25 -19.54
CA PHE A 566 12.14 -11.04 -18.30
C PHE A 566 11.63 -10.23 -17.09
N PHE A 567 12.19 -9.05 -16.89
CA PHE A 567 11.96 -8.26 -15.69
C PHE A 567 10.53 -7.70 -15.64
N PHE A 568 9.98 -7.26 -16.77
CA PHE A 568 8.61 -6.76 -16.81
C PHE A 568 7.55 -7.88 -16.74
N ASP A 569 7.78 -9.05 -17.35
CA ASP A 569 6.92 -10.23 -17.09
C ASP A 569 6.99 -10.66 -15.62
N TRP A 570 8.17 -10.63 -14.99
CA TRP A 570 8.32 -10.94 -13.58
C TRP A 570 7.58 -9.92 -12.69
N LEU A 571 7.74 -8.61 -12.91
CA LEU A 571 6.99 -7.56 -12.20
C LEU A 571 5.46 -7.76 -12.36
N TYR A 572 5.00 -8.13 -13.56
CA TYR A 572 3.58 -8.44 -13.79
C TYR A 572 3.11 -9.67 -12.98
N ASN A 573 3.92 -10.73 -12.94
CA ASN A 573 3.66 -11.94 -12.14
C ASN A 573 3.76 -11.71 -10.62
N LYS A 574 4.49 -10.67 -10.18
CA LYS A 574 4.49 -10.18 -8.80
C LYS A 574 3.21 -9.42 -8.40
N GLY A 575 2.36 -9.09 -9.36
CA GLY A 575 1.13 -8.32 -9.13
C GLY A 575 1.24 -6.83 -9.42
N VAL A 576 2.39 -6.34 -9.91
CA VAL A 576 2.52 -4.94 -10.36
C VAL A 576 1.63 -4.71 -11.57
N ARG A 577 0.84 -3.63 -11.55
CA ARG A 577 0.00 -3.18 -12.67
C ARG A 577 0.27 -1.75 -13.10
N ARG A 578 0.95 -0.95 -12.27
CA ARG A 578 1.38 0.41 -12.59
C ARG A 578 2.78 0.71 -12.05
N ILE A 579 3.55 1.44 -12.84
CA ILE A 579 4.86 1.98 -12.45
C ILE A 579 4.83 3.48 -12.75
N LEU A 580 5.08 4.32 -11.75
CA LEU A 580 5.07 5.77 -11.95
C LEU A 580 6.31 6.23 -12.72
N LYS A 581 7.48 5.63 -12.50
CA LYS A 581 8.69 5.88 -13.31
C LYS A 581 9.44 4.60 -13.70
N VAL A 582 9.76 4.45 -14.98
CA VAL A 582 10.63 3.40 -15.52
C VAL A 582 11.97 4.02 -15.92
N GLU A 583 13.06 3.62 -15.28
CA GLU A 583 14.44 3.98 -15.64
C GLU A 583 15.15 2.75 -16.22
N VAL A 584 15.61 2.81 -17.48
CA VAL A 584 16.39 1.74 -18.12
C VAL A 584 17.59 2.33 -18.84
N ASP A 585 18.80 1.94 -18.42
CA ASP A 585 20.02 2.22 -19.18
C ASP A 585 20.16 1.25 -20.35
N ASP A 586 19.94 1.79 -21.55
CA ASP A 586 20.08 1.09 -22.83
C ASP A 586 21.15 1.74 -23.71
N SER A 587 22.12 2.43 -23.10
CA SER A 587 23.22 3.11 -23.77
C SER A 587 24.38 2.20 -24.20
N GLY A 588 24.26 0.89 -23.97
CA GLY A 588 25.27 -0.11 -24.30
C GLY A 588 25.48 -0.35 -25.80
N LYS A 589 26.52 -1.13 -26.14
CA LYS A 589 26.95 -1.42 -27.52
C LYS A 589 25.85 -2.01 -28.43
N ILE A 590 24.86 -2.68 -27.84
CA ILE A 590 23.68 -3.22 -28.52
C ILE A 590 22.49 -2.81 -27.64
N PRO A 591 21.56 -1.96 -28.12
CA PRO A 591 20.35 -1.61 -27.38
C PRO A 591 19.30 -2.72 -27.47
N HIS A 592 18.18 -2.57 -26.76
CA HIS A 592 17.00 -3.41 -26.96
C HIS A 592 16.35 -3.16 -28.32
N SER A 593 15.71 -4.18 -28.90
CA SER A 593 14.87 -3.97 -30.07
C SER A 593 13.58 -3.25 -29.67
N ASP A 594 13.07 -2.39 -30.55
CA ASP A 594 11.82 -1.65 -30.33
C ASP A 594 10.62 -2.57 -30.03
N GLU A 595 10.59 -3.75 -30.66
CA GLU A 595 9.65 -4.84 -30.36
C GLU A 595 9.79 -5.38 -28.92
N ALA A 596 11.02 -5.56 -28.40
CA ALA A 596 11.25 -6.01 -27.03
C ALA A 596 10.87 -4.94 -25.99
N ILE A 597 11.08 -3.66 -26.30
CA ILE A 597 10.63 -2.52 -25.48
C ILE A 597 9.09 -2.53 -25.41
N GLN A 598 8.42 -2.67 -26.57
CA GLN A 598 6.97 -2.77 -26.63
C GLN A 598 6.43 -3.94 -25.81
N ILE A 599 6.95 -5.16 -26.02
CA ILE A 599 6.51 -6.38 -25.30
C ILE A 599 6.73 -6.24 -23.79
N SER A 600 7.81 -5.59 -23.36
CA SER A 600 8.09 -5.31 -21.95
C SER A 600 7.04 -4.38 -21.33
N LEU A 601 6.61 -3.34 -22.06
CA LEU A 601 5.77 -2.27 -21.53
C LEU A 601 4.28 -2.39 -21.90
N GLU A 602 3.86 -3.39 -22.67
CA GLU A 602 2.46 -3.50 -23.12
C GLU A 602 1.47 -3.84 -22.00
N LYS A 603 1.89 -4.54 -20.94
CA LYS A 603 1.00 -5.13 -19.90
C LYS A 603 0.85 -4.26 -18.64
N ILE A 604 1.73 -3.28 -18.46
CA ILE A 604 1.84 -2.46 -17.24
C ILE A 604 1.58 -1.00 -17.61
N VAL A 605 0.88 -0.26 -16.74
CA VAL A 605 0.66 1.17 -16.93
C VAL A 605 1.89 1.97 -16.50
N VAL A 606 2.44 2.80 -17.40
CA VAL A 606 3.61 3.66 -17.13
C VAL A 606 3.20 5.13 -17.14
N GLU A 607 3.66 5.93 -16.17
CA GLU A 607 3.42 7.39 -16.13
C GLU A 607 4.65 8.23 -16.53
N HIS A 608 5.87 7.78 -16.26
CA HIS A 608 7.13 8.35 -16.76
C HIS A 608 8.01 7.26 -17.38
N LEU A 609 8.35 7.40 -18.66
CA LEU A 609 9.35 6.58 -19.34
C LEU A 609 10.70 7.29 -19.41
N ASP A 610 11.76 6.64 -18.94
CA ASP A 610 13.15 7.09 -19.05
C ASP A 610 14.02 5.93 -19.57
N TRP A 611 13.94 5.68 -20.88
CA TRP A 611 14.64 4.58 -21.56
C TRP A 611 15.78 5.14 -22.42
N GLN A 612 17.04 4.91 -22.04
CA GLN A 612 18.21 5.59 -22.63
C GLN A 612 18.68 5.04 -23.99
N LYS A 613 17.74 4.52 -24.79
CA LYS A 613 17.94 4.16 -26.21
C LYS A 613 17.89 5.44 -27.04
N THR A 614 18.96 5.70 -27.79
CA THR A 614 19.01 6.84 -28.72
C THR A 614 17.96 6.67 -29.81
N ASP A 615 17.26 7.76 -30.13
CA ASP A 615 16.27 7.85 -31.22
C ASP A 615 15.17 6.76 -31.16
N LEU A 616 14.57 6.58 -29.98
CA LEU A 616 13.43 5.67 -29.74
C LEU A 616 12.22 6.01 -30.64
N ASP A 617 11.64 5.01 -31.30
CA ASP A 617 10.51 5.20 -32.24
C ASP A 617 9.25 5.74 -31.52
N PRO A 618 8.67 6.88 -31.96
CA PRO A 618 7.41 7.39 -31.41
C PRO A 618 6.27 6.36 -31.38
N ARG A 619 6.19 5.45 -32.36
CA ARG A 619 5.12 4.44 -32.42
C ARG A 619 5.21 3.43 -31.29
N VAL A 620 6.41 3.08 -30.83
CA VAL A 620 6.64 2.26 -29.62
C VAL A 620 6.08 2.99 -28.40
N ILE A 621 6.42 4.27 -28.24
CA ILE A 621 6.01 5.10 -27.10
C ILE A 621 4.47 5.23 -27.04
N CYS A 622 3.82 5.43 -28.19
CA CYS A 622 2.35 5.48 -28.29
C CYS A 622 1.68 4.12 -27.98
N GLN A 623 2.36 2.99 -28.22
CA GLN A 623 1.84 1.63 -28.00
C GLN A 623 2.18 1.05 -26.60
N ILE A 624 2.86 1.80 -25.73
CA ILE A 624 3.03 1.47 -24.30
C ILE A 624 1.67 1.28 -23.62
N SER A 625 1.60 0.31 -22.70
CA SER A 625 0.38 -0.06 -21.96
C SER A 625 -0.81 -0.51 -22.81
N SER A 626 -0.63 -0.75 -24.11
CA SER A 626 -1.72 -1.10 -25.05
C SER A 626 -2.51 -2.35 -24.67
N LYS A 627 -1.87 -3.33 -24.02
CA LYS A 627 -2.51 -4.56 -23.50
C LYS A 627 -2.67 -4.56 -21.97
N ALA A 628 -2.47 -3.43 -21.29
CA ALA A 628 -2.64 -3.35 -19.85
C ALA A 628 -4.11 -3.67 -19.50
N GLU A 629 -4.31 -4.51 -18.49
CA GLU A 629 -5.66 -4.96 -18.10
C GLU A 629 -6.56 -3.76 -17.79
N ALA A 630 -7.55 -3.52 -18.65
CA ALA A 630 -8.56 -2.47 -18.49
C ALA A 630 -9.59 -2.84 -17.40
N ARG A 631 -9.10 -3.17 -16.19
CA ARG A 631 -9.84 -2.91 -14.96
C ARG A 631 -10.04 -1.40 -14.92
N SER A 632 -11.22 -0.93 -15.33
CA SER A 632 -11.50 0.49 -15.57
C SER A 632 -11.30 1.31 -14.30
N PHE A 633 -10.08 1.84 -14.20
CA PHE A 633 -9.51 2.36 -12.98
C PHE A 633 -10.08 3.74 -12.61
N ASP A 634 -10.75 4.38 -13.58
CA ASP A 634 -11.96 5.16 -13.38
C ASP A 634 -13.05 4.60 -14.32
N PRO A 635 -14.22 4.14 -13.81
CA PRO A 635 -15.27 3.55 -14.63
C PRO A 635 -16.26 4.59 -15.21
N TYR A 636 -15.98 5.89 -15.08
CA TYR A 636 -16.86 6.98 -15.57
C TYR A 636 -16.25 7.92 -16.60
N ASP A 637 -14.99 7.73 -17.03
CA ASP A 637 -14.42 8.46 -18.18
C ASP A 637 -14.98 7.91 -19.51
N LYS A 638 -16.28 8.14 -19.73
CA LYS A 638 -17.04 7.70 -20.91
C LYS A 638 -16.69 8.49 -22.18
N ASN A 639 -15.79 9.47 -22.09
CA ASN A 639 -15.44 10.38 -23.17
C ASN A 639 -14.12 9.99 -23.87
N LEU A 640 -13.49 8.89 -23.46
CA LEU A 640 -12.31 8.33 -24.12
C LEU A 640 -12.59 6.96 -24.74
N THR A 641 -12.85 6.96 -26.04
CA THR A 641 -12.48 5.88 -26.99
C THR A 641 -10.95 5.80 -27.18
N GLY A 642 -10.20 6.09 -26.11
CA GLY A 642 -8.77 6.35 -26.12
C GLY A 642 -7.91 5.15 -25.69
N THR A 643 -6.62 5.24 -25.99
CA THR A 643 -5.62 4.23 -25.60
C THR A 643 -5.47 4.14 -24.08
N ASN A 644 -5.12 2.94 -23.58
CA ASN A 644 -4.77 2.67 -22.18
C ASN A 644 -3.44 3.36 -21.72
N ASN A 645 -2.93 4.30 -22.51
CA ASN A 645 -1.62 4.91 -22.34
C ASN A 645 -1.72 6.15 -21.45
N ASP A 646 -1.31 5.97 -20.19
CA ASP A 646 -1.44 6.94 -19.09
C ASP A 646 -0.18 7.84 -18.92
N LEU A 647 0.73 7.79 -19.90
CA LEU A 647 2.06 8.41 -19.91
C LEU A 647 1.98 9.95 -19.85
N ARG A 648 2.66 10.53 -18.86
CA ARG A 648 2.74 11.97 -18.55
C ARG A 648 4.09 12.57 -18.91
N GLU A 649 5.17 11.82 -18.69
CA GLU A 649 6.54 12.30 -18.84
C GLU A 649 7.33 11.31 -19.69
N VAL A 650 8.17 11.82 -20.59
CA VAL A 650 9.10 10.98 -21.37
C VAL A 650 10.48 11.65 -21.40
N THR A 651 11.49 10.94 -20.93
CA THR A 651 12.90 11.30 -21.16
C THR A 651 13.35 10.63 -22.46
N LEU A 652 13.78 11.42 -23.44
CA LEU A 652 14.23 10.97 -24.76
C LEU A 652 15.70 11.29 -24.98
N LYS A 653 16.47 10.32 -25.46
CA LYS A 653 17.85 10.49 -25.88
C LYS A 653 17.91 10.67 -27.40
N TRP A 654 18.53 11.75 -27.84
CA TRP A 654 18.53 12.17 -29.24
C TRP A 654 19.95 12.16 -29.82
N SER A 655 20.11 11.77 -31.09
CA SER A 655 21.41 11.78 -31.79
C SER A 655 21.85 13.14 -32.32
N GLY A 656 20.95 14.12 -32.39
CA GLY A 656 21.13 15.35 -33.18
C GLY A 656 20.42 15.31 -34.54
N ASN A 657 19.91 14.15 -34.98
CA ASN A 657 19.18 14.03 -36.24
C ASN A 657 17.80 14.71 -36.20
N ASN A 658 17.61 15.80 -36.94
CA ASN A 658 16.35 16.56 -36.99
C ASN A 658 15.14 15.73 -37.50
N ALA A 659 15.36 14.69 -38.31
CA ALA A 659 14.26 13.81 -38.75
C ALA A 659 13.55 13.11 -37.56
N VAL A 660 14.28 12.85 -36.47
CA VAL A 660 13.75 12.26 -35.24
C VAL A 660 12.88 13.26 -34.47
N LEU A 661 13.31 14.52 -34.40
CA LEU A 661 12.47 15.61 -33.86
C LEU A 661 11.21 15.81 -34.71
N GLN A 662 11.26 15.63 -36.02
CA GLN A 662 10.08 15.66 -36.88
C GLN A 662 9.12 14.53 -36.53
N ALA A 663 9.58 13.27 -36.55
CA ALA A 663 8.77 12.09 -36.22
C ALA A 663 8.13 12.17 -34.81
N TRP A 664 8.87 12.58 -33.77
CA TRP A 664 8.33 12.72 -32.42
C TRP A 664 7.22 13.78 -32.30
N SER A 665 7.20 14.80 -33.16
CA SER A 665 6.21 15.89 -33.14
C SER A 665 5.15 15.78 -34.23
N GLU A 666 5.17 14.71 -35.04
CA GLU A 666 4.18 14.43 -36.08
C GLU A 666 2.83 13.98 -35.47
N LEU A 667 1.75 13.97 -36.27
CA LEU A 667 0.40 13.63 -35.78
C LEU A 667 0.26 12.17 -35.32
N GLU A 668 1.12 11.27 -35.78
CA GLU A 668 1.21 9.89 -35.30
C GLU A 668 2.19 9.70 -34.13
N GLY A 669 2.93 10.74 -33.76
CA GLY A 669 3.91 10.72 -32.67
C GLY A 669 3.32 11.09 -31.31
N LEU A 670 4.15 11.73 -30.49
CA LEU A 670 3.82 12.13 -29.12
C LEU A 670 2.50 12.92 -28.96
N PRO A 671 2.01 13.73 -29.93
CA PRO A 671 0.67 14.31 -29.90
C PRO A 671 -0.50 13.35 -29.65
N GLN A 672 -0.39 12.06 -30.00
CA GLN A 672 -1.44 11.07 -29.77
C GLN A 672 -1.68 10.80 -28.27
N LEU A 673 -0.61 10.83 -27.47
CA LEU A 673 -0.64 10.55 -26.04
C LEU A 673 -1.55 11.56 -25.34
N PRO A 674 -2.65 11.15 -24.67
CA PRO A 674 -3.65 12.10 -24.17
C PRO A 674 -3.18 12.84 -22.90
N LYS A 675 -2.30 12.23 -22.11
CA LYS A 675 -1.91 12.69 -20.76
C LYS A 675 -0.48 13.20 -20.65
N LEU A 676 0.27 13.24 -21.76
CA LEU A 676 1.63 13.77 -21.80
C LEU A 676 1.63 15.26 -21.39
N GLU A 677 2.33 15.57 -20.30
CA GLU A 677 2.54 16.87 -19.67
C GLU A 677 3.94 17.42 -20.02
N ALA A 678 4.99 16.56 -20.07
CA ALA A 678 6.36 16.98 -20.34
C ALA A 678 7.19 15.99 -21.19
N VAL A 679 8.14 16.53 -21.96
CA VAL A 679 9.19 15.79 -22.68
C VAL A 679 10.55 16.33 -22.26
N HIS A 680 11.40 15.48 -21.67
CA HIS A 680 12.76 15.84 -21.33
C HIS A 680 13.72 15.34 -22.41
N LEU A 681 14.38 16.26 -23.12
CA LEU A 681 15.24 15.93 -24.25
C LEU A 681 16.71 15.90 -23.77
N ASN A 682 17.29 14.72 -23.64
CA ASN A 682 18.72 14.54 -23.38
C ASN A 682 19.49 14.79 -24.69
N ILE A 683 20.19 15.92 -24.74
CA ILE A 683 20.96 16.38 -25.91
C ILE A 683 22.43 15.96 -25.71
N PRO A 684 23.12 15.43 -26.74
CA PRO A 684 24.56 15.17 -26.69
C PRO A 684 25.39 16.42 -26.39
N THR A 685 26.68 16.27 -26.09
CA THR A 685 27.55 17.44 -25.92
C THR A 685 27.91 18.04 -27.28
N GLN A 686 28.30 19.32 -27.33
CA GLN A 686 28.56 20.01 -28.61
C GLN A 686 29.73 19.40 -29.42
N SER A 687 30.60 18.59 -28.80
CA SER A 687 31.64 17.81 -29.49
C SER A 687 31.09 16.54 -30.17
N ASP A 688 29.90 16.08 -29.78
CA ASP A 688 29.26 14.85 -30.27
C ASP A 688 28.21 15.16 -31.36
N LEU A 689 27.93 16.45 -31.60
CA LEU A 689 26.95 16.95 -32.56
C LEU A 689 27.65 17.42 -33.84
N TYR A 690 27.14 16.97 -34.98
CA TYR A 690 27.59 17.42 -36.31
C TYR A 690 27.14 18.84 -36.66
N ASP A 691 26.08 19.33 -36.01
CA ASP A 691 25.48 20.64 -36.24
C ASP A 691 25.91 21.67 -35.19
N ALA A 692 25.97 22.95 -35.59
CA ALA A 692 26.25 24.08 -34.71
C ALA A 692 25.13 24.32 -33.68
N GLY A 693 25.49 24.72 -32.45
CA GLY A 693 24.55 24.86 -31.34
C GLY A 693 23.36 25.78 -31.57
N GLU A 694 23.52 26.86 -32.34
CA GLU A 694 22.41 27.77 -32.72
C GLU A 694 21.37 27.07 -33.61
N TRP A 695 21.82 26.24 -34.56
CA TRP A 695 20.96 25.44 -35.43
C TRP A 695 20.25 24.33 -34.66
N VAL A 696 20.98 23.67 -33.74
CA VAL A 696 20.42 22.67 -32.81
C VAL A 696 19.31 23.29 -31.95
N GLN A 697 19.56 24.46 -31.35
CA GLN A 697 18.58 25.19 -30.55
C GLN A 697 17.34 25.58 -31.38
N LYS A 698 17.53 26.10 -32.60
CA LYS A 698 16.44 26.43 -33.53
C LYS A 698 15.57 25.21 -33.87
N ASN A 699 16.19 24.06 -34.16
CA ASN A 699 15.45 22.82 -34.44
C ASN A 699 14.63 22.35 -33.23
N ILE A 700 15.16 22.53 -32.01
CA ILE A 700 14.45 22.25 -30.76
C ILE A 700 13.25 23.21 -30.57
N GLU A 701 13.39 24.48 -30.93
CA GLU A 701 12.29 25.46 -30.84
C GLU A 701 11.18 25.21 -31.86
N GLU A 702 11.54 24.87 -33.11
CA GLU A 702 10.59 24.41 -34.13
C GLU A 702 9.86 23.13 -33.69
N PHE A 703 10.57 22.19 -33.06
CA PHE A 703 9.99 21.00 -32.44
C PHE A 703 8.95 21.34 -31.37
N LYS A 704 9.26 22.27 -30.44
CA LYS A 704 8.33 22.71 -29.39
C LYS A 704 7.03 23.28 -29.96
N VAL A 705 7.13 24.12 -30.99
CA VAL A 705 5.97 24.74 -31.66
C VAL A 705 5.16 23.68 -32.40
N ARG A 706 5.80 22.78 -33.15
CA ARG A 706 5.14 21.72 -33.92
C ARG A 706 4.43 20.70 -33.03
N LEU A 707 5.08 20.26 -31.94
CA LEU A 707 4.52 19.34 -30.94
C LEU A 707 3.24 19.89 -30.32
N ASN A 708 3.25 21.13 -29.82
CA ASN A 708 2.09 21.74 -29.17
C ASN A 708 0.95 22.01 -30.15
N ARG A 709 1.26 22.50 -31.37
CA ARG A 709 0.27 22.69 -32.46
C ARG A 709 -0.46 21.39 -32.79
N ASN A 710 0.29 20.29 -32.93
CA ASN A 710 -0.28 18.99 -33.27
C ASN A 710 -1.04 18.36 -32.09
N ALA A 711 -0.57 18.53 -30.85
CA ALA A 711 -1.29 18.07 -29.65
C ALA A 711 -2.68 18.71 -29.49
N ASN A 712 -2.78 20.03 -29.71
CA ASN A 712 -4.07 20.74 -29.72
C ASN A 712 -4.99 20.28 -30.88
N ARG A 713 -4.43 19.98 -32.07
CA ARG A 713 -5.19 19.39 -33.19
C ARG A 713 -5.72 17.98 -32.86
N CYS A 714 -4.92 17.15 -32.18
CA CYS A 714 -5.35 15.82 -31.72
C CYS A 714 -6.40 15.88 -30.59
N GLN A 715 -6.54 17.02 -29.91
CA GLN A 715 -7.59 17.25 -28.91
C GLN A 715 -8.89 17.75 -29.54
N SER A 716 -8.83 18.69 -30.50
CA SER A 716 -10.05 19.21 -31.14
C SER A 716 -10.79 18.16 -31.96
N VAL A 717 -10.07 17.32 -32.73
CA VAL A 717 -10.69 16.21 -33.50
C VAL A 717 -11.49 15.24 -32.61
N LYS A 718 -11.07 15.01 -31.36
CA LYS A 718 -11.76 14.12 -30.41
C LYS A 718 -13.04 14.73 -29.79
N SER A 719 -13.37 15.98 -30.11
CA SER A 719 -14.56 16.68 -29.58
C SER A 719 -15.77 16.68 -30.52
N LEU A 720 -15.63 16.10 -31.71
CA LEU A 720 -16.68 15.99 -32.74
C LEU A 720 -17.24 14.56 -32.79
N PRO A 721 -18.58 14.35 -32.78
CA PRO A 721 -19.17 13.03 -32.96
C PRO A 721 -18.89 12.45 -34.36
N GLU A 722 -18.64 11.15 -34.46
CA GLU A 722 -18.35 10.45 -35.71
C GLU A 722 -19.61 10.25 -36.60
N ALA A 723 -20.03 11.33 -37.25
CA ALA A 723 -20.91 11.29 -38.41
C ALA A 723 -20.52 12.44 -39.37
N LEU A 724 -20.49 12.16 -40.68
CA LEU A 724 -20.07 13.07 -41.77
C LEU A 724 -18.54 13.31 -41.91
N CYS A 725 -17.80 12.27 -42.32
CA CYS A 725 -16.55 12.46 -43.09
C CYS A 725 -16.83 12.19 -44.57
N SER A 726 -16.90 13.24 -45.40
CA SER A 726 -16.82 13.13 -46.87
C SER A 726 -16.41 14.47 -47.50
N GLU A 727 -15.18 14.47 -48.04
CA GLU A 727 -14.66 15.31 -49.13
C GLU A 727 -14.40 16.84 -48.97
N VAL A 728 -13.51 17.29 -49.88
CA VAL A 728 -13.14 18.64 -50.32
C VAL A 728 -12.44 19.60 -49.34
N SER A 729 -11.14 19.81 -49.59
CA SER A 729 -10.36 20.95 -49.12
C SER A 729 -10.61 22.20 -49.99
N GLN A 730 -11.01 23.34 -49.39
CA GLN A 730 -10.69 24.69 -49.90
C GLN A 730 -10.53 25.70 -48.74
N VAL A 731 -9.94 26.86 -49.03
CA VAL A 731 -9.49 27.86 -48.05
C VAL A 731 -10.51 29.00 -47.94
N SER A 732 -10.79 29.45 -46.71
CA SER A 732 -11.49 30.72 -46.41
C SER A 732 -11.11 31.18 -45.00
N GLU A 733 -11.11 32.48 -44.75
CA GLU A 733 -10.68 33.09 -43.47
C GLU A 733 -11.76 32.98 -42.37
N PRO A 734 -11.36 32.88 -41.09
CA PRO A 734 -12.30 32.91 -39.96
C PRO A 734 -12.74 34.34 -39.63
N SER A 735 -14.05 34.54 -39.48
CA SER A 735 -14.62 35.74 -38.86
C SER A 735 -15.77 35.35 -37.92
N SER A 736 -16.05 36.23 -36.95
CA SER A 736 -16.98 36.05 -35.82
C SER A 736 -16.50 35.09 -34.71
N GLU A 737 -16.43 35.63 -33.49
CA GLU A 737 -16.03 34.93 -32.28
C GLU A 737 -17.19 34.13 -31.67
N ARG A 738 -16.91 32.92 -31.15
CA ARG A 738 -17.69 32.32 -30.06
C ARG A 738 -16.78 31.62 -29.06
N THR A 739 -16.64 32.24 -27.90
CA THR A 739 -15.72 31.82 -26.84
C THR A 739 -16.25 30.60 -26.08
N THR A 740 -15.89 29.39 -26.52
CA THR A 740 -15.92 28.19 -25.67
C THR A 740 -14.57 28.03 -25.01
N SER A 741 -14.54 28.00 -23.67
CA SER A 741 -13.29 27.96 -22.88
C SER A 741 -12.67 26.56 -22.85
N VAL A 742 -12.20 26.09 -24.00
CA VAL A 742 -11.31 24.91 -24.08
C VAL A 742 -9.92 25.35 -23.65
N THR A 743 -9.45 24.85 -22.50
CA THR A 743 -8.07 25.10 -22.05
C THR A 743 -7.09 24.46 -23.03
N GLU A 744 -6.27 25.28 -23.70
CA GLU A 744 -5.22 24.80 -24.59
C GLU A 744 -4.25 23.87 -23.86
N ARG A 745 -3.89 22.76 -24.51
CA ARG A 745 -2.93 21.81 -23.96
C ARG A 745 -1.52 22.26 -24.27
N LYS A 746 -0.72 22.44 -23.22
CA LYS A 746 0.70 22.83 -23.30
C LYS A 746 1.59 21.70 -22.80
N ILE A 747 2.33 21.08 -23.71
CA ILE A 747 3.38 20.10 -23.40
C ILE A 747 4.68 20.87 -23.18
N VAL A 748 5.28 20.70 -21.99
CA VAL A 748 6.58 21.27 -21.64
C VAL A 748 7.68 20.48 -22.33
N VAL A 749 8.75 21.14 -22.80
CA VAL A 749 9.91 20.49 -23.40
C VAL A 749 11.18 21.05 -22.78
N ASP A 750 11.86 20.21 -22.00
CA ASP A 750 13.05 20.57 -21.24
C ASP A 750 14.32 20.03 -21.92
N PRO A 751 15.12 20.88 -22.59
CA PRO A 751 16.43 20.48 -23.09
C PRO A 751 17.38 20.26 -21.91
N ARG A 752 17.94 19.05 -21.81
CA ARG A 752 18.95 18.66 -20.82
C ARG A 752 20.27 18.44 -21.55
N ALA A 753 21.23 19.35 -21.33
CA ALA A 753 22.58 19.19 -21.87
C ALA A 753 23.27 17.98 -21.25
N GLY A 754 23.90 17.16 -22.09
CA GLY A 754 24.70 16.01 -21.65
C GLY A 754 25.80 16.43 -20.68
N LYS A 755 25.93 15.72 -19.55
CA LYS A 755 27.15 15.75 -18.76
C LYS A 755 28.25 15.08 -19.59
N LYS A 756 29.46 15.64 -19.58
CA LYS A 756 30.62 15.01 -20.25
C LYS A 756 30.75 13.55 -19.81
N GLY A 757 30.84 12.64 -20.77
CA GLY A 757 31.29 11.28 -20.51
C GLY A 757 32.67 11.33 -19.84
N THR A 758 32.79 10.75 -18.65
CA THR A 758 34.09 10.57 -18.03
C THR A 758 34.68 9.31 -18.62
N GLU A 759 35.50 9.44 -19.67
CA GLU A 759 36.23 8.31 -20.22
C GLU A 759 37.19 7.75 -19.17
N ILE A 760 36.84 6.59 -18.61
CA ILE A 760 37.73 5.84 -17.75
C ILE A 760 38.80 5.23 -18.66
N LEU A 761 39.98 5.85 -18.65
CA LEU A 761 41.10 5.48 -19.51
C LEU A 761 41.62 4.07 -19.13
N LEU A 762 41.21 3.06 -19.91
CA LEU A 762 41.69 1.67 -19.78
C LEU A 762 43.14 1.54 -20.25
N SER A 763 44.07 1.98 -19.41
CA SER A 763 45.52 1.87 -19.63
C SER A 763 46.01 0.44 -19.51
N SER A 764 46.01 -0.30 -20.61
CA SER A 764 46.59 -1.64 -20.69
C SER A 764 48.13 -1.59 -20.78
N SER A 765 48.82 -1.87 -19.67
CA SER A 765 50.29 -1.99 -19.63
C SER A 765 50.75 -3.22 -18.82
N GLY A 766 50.66 -4.39 -19.43
CA GLY A 766 51.13 -5.64 -18.83
C GLY A 766 52.64 -5.85 -18.98
N LEU A 767 53.34 -6.06 -17.86
CA LEU A 767 54.71 -6.59 -17.81
C LEU A 767 54.83 -7.55 -16.60
N PRO A 768 55.27 -8.82 -16.78
CA PRO A 768 55.19 -9.82 -15.72
C PRO A 768 56.44 -9.86 -14.83
N ARG A 769 56.24 -10.02 -13.51
CA ARG A 769 57.28 -10.44 -12.54
C ARG A 769 56.63 -11.23 -11.38
N PRO A 770 57.43 -11.97 -10.58
CA PRO A 770 57.41 -13.43 -10.69
C PRO A 770 56.51 -14.13 -9.66
N THR A 771 56.38 -15.44 -9.85
CA THR A 771 55.57 -16.35 -9.03
C THR A 771 55.94 -16.35 -7.54
N GLY A 772 55.16 -15.59 -6.75
CA GLY A 772 55.06 -15.81 -5.30
C GLY A 772 54.54 -17.23 -5.03
N LYS A 773 55.16 -17.93 -4.08
CA LYS A 773 54.80 -19.30 -3.74
C LYS A 773 53.42 -19.35 -3.07
N SER A 774 52.62 -20.36 -3.41
CA SER A 774 51.40 -20.68 -2.67
C SER A 774 51.77 -21.21 -1.29
N ASN A 775 51.46 -20.45 -0.23
CA ASN A 775 51.43 -21.00 1.12
C ASN A 775 50.27 -22.00 1.23
N PRO A 776 50.43 -23.11 1.98
CA PRO A 776 49.35 -24.04 2.27
C PRO A 776 48.30 -23.39 3.19
N VAL A 777 47.08 -23.92 3.15
CA VAL A 777 45.91 -23.39 3.86
C VAL A 777 46.06 -23.54 5.38
N THR A 778 45.97 -22.45 6.12
CA THR A 778 45.68 -22.43 7.56
C THR A 778 44.18 -22.36 7.76
N GLU A 779 43.55 -23.53 7.90
CA GLU A 779 42.10 -23.65 8.09
C GLU A 779 41.75 -23.58 9.58
N HIS A 780 40.76 -22.77 9.96
CA HIS A 780 40.38 -22.61 11.36
C HIS A 780 39.56 -23.82 11.82
N ASP A 781 40.11 -24.68 12.69
CA ASP A 781 39.42 -25.86 13.22
C ASP A 781 38.05 -25.54 13.87
N TRP A 782 37.91 -24.34 14.44
CA TRP A 782 36.65 -23.83 14.97
C TRP A 782 35.57 -23.67 13.88
N LEU A 783 35.93 -23.13 12.71
CA LEU A 783 35.03 -22.99 11.56
C LEU A 783 34.70 -24.35 10.96
N ASN A 784 35.70 -25.22 10.80
CA ASN A 784 35.51 -26.59 10.31
C ASN A 784 34.52 -27.38 11.19
N CYS A 785 34.66 -27.27 12.51
CA CYS A 785 33.79 -27.95 13.46
C CYS A 785 32.34 -27.40 13.42
N THR A 786 32.18 -26.07 13.39
CA THR A 786 30.85 -25.44 13.35
C THR A 786 30.13 -25.62 12.02
N GLU A 787 30.80 -25.47 10.88
CA GLU A 787 30.22 -25.65 9.55
C GLU A 787 29.77 -27.09 9.31
N ARG A 788 30.60 -28.07 9.71
CA ARG A 788 30.26 -29.50 9.67
C ARG A 788 29.02 -29.80 10.52
N PHE A 789 29.01 -29.35 11.79
CA PHE A 789 27.84 -29.53 12.66
C PHE A 789 26.59 -28.80 12.13
N GLY A 790 26.76 -27.62 11.53
CA GLY A 790 25.70 -26.84 10.90
C GLY A 790 25.05 -27.54 9.71
N GLY A 791 25.84 -28.13 8.82
CA GLY A 791 25.32 -28.95 7.71
C GLY A 791 24.53 -30.17 8.20
N CYS A 792 25.02 -30.84 9.25
CA CYS A 792 24.33 -31.96 9.88
C CYS A 792 22.98 -31.54 10.51
N MET A 793 22.99 -30.42 11.24
CA MET A 793 21.79 -29.89 11.89
C MET A 793 20.75 -29.36 10.89
N ASP A 794 21.15 -28.82 9.74
CA ASP A 794 20.22 -28.41 8.67
C ASP A 794 19.45 -29.61 8.08
N LEU A 795 20.15 -30.72 7.80
CA LEU A 795 19.52 -31.96 7.33
C LEU A 795 18.58 -32.58 8.40
N PHE A 796 19.01 -32.60 9.65
CA PHE A 796 18.20 -33.11 10.77
C PHE A 796 16.98 -32.22 11.06
N TRP A 797 17.14 -30.89 10.98
CA TRP A 797 16.08 -29.91 11.14
C TRP A 797 15.00 -30.07 10.07
N LYS A 798 15.39 -30.15 8.78
CA LYS A 798 14.46 -30.36 7.66
C LYS A 798 13.63 -31.63 7.87
N ARG A 799 14.28 -32.76 8.15
CA ARG A 799 13.59 -34.04 8.43
C ARG A 799 12.63 -33.94 9.64
N THR A 800 13.04 -33.25 10.71
CA THR A 800 12.19 -33.03 11.89
C THR A 800 10.96 -32.18 11.58
N VAL A 801 11.11 -31.11 10.80
CA VAL A 801 10.00 -30.25 10.37
C VAL A 801 9.06 -31.00 9.42
N ASP A 802 9.58 -31.76 8.47
CA ASP A 802 8.76 -32.49 7.50
C ASP A 802 7.93 -33.61 8.18
N LEU A 803 8.54 -34.40 9.08
CA LEU A 803 7.82 -35.37 9.95
C LEU A 803 6.71 -34.70 10.78
N SER A 804 6.96 -33.50 11.31
CA SER A 804 5.92 -32.77 12.04
C SER A 804 4.78 -32.31 11.12
N ARG A 805 5.08 -31.96 9.85
CA ARG A 805 4.09 -31.49 8.87
C ARG A 805 3.22 -32.62 8.32
N GLU A 806 3.77 -33.82 8.15
CA GLU A 806 3.01 -35.01 7.75
C GLU A 806 1.89 -35.30 8.75
N TYR A 807 2.19 -35.23 10.06
CA TYR A 807 1.19 -35.39 11.12
C TYR A 807 0.11 -34.30 11.11
N LEU A 808 0.48 -33.04 10.84
CA LEU A 808 -0.49 -31.93 10.69
C LEU A 808 -1.44 -32.12 9.48
N GLY A 809 -1.07 -32.95 8.50
CA GLY A 809 -1.83 -33.15 7.26
C GLY A 809 -2.80 -34.33 7.25
N THR A 810 -2.72 -35.25 8.21
CA THR A 810 -3.37 -36.58 8.13
C THR A 810 -4.74 -36.71 8.82
N ASP A 811 -5.16 -35.75 9.65
CA ASP A 811 -6.30 -35.92 10.57
C ASP A 811 -7.53 -35.08 10.19
N SER A 812 -8.37 -35.63 9.30
CA SER A 812 -9.60 -34.97 8.81
C SER A 812 -10.90 -35.54 9.40
N ASN A 813 -10.85 -36.58 10.25
CA ASN A 813 -12.05 -37.34 10.61
C ASN A 813 -11.94 -38.09 11.97
N ARG A 814 -11.90 -37.37 13.11
CA ARG A 814 -12.04 -37.95 14.48
C ARG A 814 -12.47 -36.94 15.56
N ASP A 815 -12.86 -37.46 16.73
CA ASP A 815 -13.76 -36.85 17.71
C ASP A 815 -13.44 -35.46 18.29
N SER A 816 -14.52 -34.68 18.48
CA SER A 816 -14.53 -33.28 18.91
C SER A 816 -14.02 -33.03 20.34
N ARG A 817 -13.92 -34.04 21.21
CA ARG A 817 -13.50 -33.85 22.61
C ARG A 817 -11.99 -33.69 22.81
N LEU A 818 -11.15 -34.13 21.87
CA LEU A 818 -9.69 -33.93 21.95
C LEU A 818 -9.25 -32.51 21.53
N LEU A 819 -10.18 -31.66 21.11
CA LEU A 819 -9.88 -30.49 20.29
C LEU A 819 -9.04 -29.42 20.98
N MET A 820 -9.29 -29.08 22.26
CA MET A 820 -8.53 -28.01 22.94
C MET A 820 -7.07 -28.38 23.19
N ALA A 821 -6.80 -29.60 23.68
CA ALA A 821 -5.44 -30.11 23.85
C ALA A 821 -4.72 -30.22 22.49
N LYS A 822 -5.42 -30.70 21.45
CA LYS A 822 -4.92 -30.64 20.07
C LYS A 822 -4.60 -29.20 19.66
N THR A 823 -5.47 -28.21 19.86
CA THR A 823 -5.22 -26.81 19.45
C THR A 823 -3.98 -26.21 20.11
N GLN A 824 -3.76 -26.43 21.41
CA GLN A 824 -2.53 -25.97 22.07
C GLN A 824 -1.28 -26.66 21.49
N ASN A 825 -1.33 -27.98 21.29
CA ASN A 825 -0.26 -28.76 20.70
C ASN A 825 0.03 -28.38 19.22
N MET A 826 -1.00 -28.13 18.41
CA MET A 826 -0.88 -27.68 17.02
C MET A 826 -0.22 -26.29 16.94
N ASN A 827 -0.60 -25.37 17.83
CA ASN A 827 0.04 -24.05 17.95
C ASN A 827 1.50 -24.17 18.42
N ALA A 828 1.81 -25.11 19.33
CA ALA A 828 3.18 -25.39 19.76
C ALA A 828 4.03 -25.95 18.61
N LEU A 829 3.55 -26.97 17.87
CA LEU A 829 4.20 -27.48 16.66
C LEU A 829 4.46 -26.36 15.64
N GLN A 830 3.45 -25.53 15.34
CA GLN A 830 3.56 -24.44 14.38
C GLN A 830 4.49 -23.31 14.84
N ASN A 831 4.66 -23.10 16.15
CA ASN A 831 5.62 -22.13 16.68
C ASN A 831 7.04 -22.68 16.72
N LEU A 832 7.23 -23.93 17.16
CA LEU A 832 8.52 -24.62 17.19
C LEU A 832 9.09 -24.74 15.77
N GLY A 833 8.27 -25.17 14.79
CA GLY A 833 8.65 -25.35 13.38
C GLY A 833 8.95 -24.08 12.58
N LYS A 834 8.84 -22.88 13.16
CA LYS A 834 9.29 -21.63 12.52
C LYS A 834 10.81 -21.57 12.52
N ASN A 835 11.40 -20.92 11.52
CA ASN A 835 12.83 -20.62 11.52
C ASN A 835 13.21 -19.65 12.65
N VAL A 836 14.49 -19.64 13.03
CA VAL A 836 15.11 -18.59 13.86
C VAL A 836 15.43 -17.41 12.95
N ILE A 837 14.93 -16.22 13.33
CA ILE A 837 15.16 -14.98 12.60
C ILE A 837 16.36 -14.27 13.23
N VAL A 838 17.40 -14.06 12.43
CA VAL A 838 18.56 -13.22 12.78
C VAL A 838 18.42 -11.91 12.02
N ALA A 839 18.12 -10.83 12.72
CA ALA A 839 18.15 -9.50 12.14
C ALA A 839 19.60 -9.01 12.09
N LEU A 840 20.09 -8.76 10.87
CA LEU A 840 21.41 -8.20 10.63
C LEU A 840 21.23 -6.71 10.34
N ILE A 841 21.64 -5.87 11.29
CA ILE A 841 21.58 -4.40 11.16
C ILE A 841 22.96 -3.94 10.69
N ASP A 842 23.09 -3.59 9.41
CA ASP A 842 24.38 -3.34 8.75
C ASP A 842 24.20 -2.47 7.49
N ASP A 843 25.15 -2.49 6.54
CA ASP A 843 25.13 -1.70 5.30
C ASP A 843 24.32 -2.31 4.13
N GLY A 844 23.55 -3.37 4.41
CA GLY A 844 22.79 -4.17 3.43
C GLY A 844 23.46 -5.52 3.11
N VAL A 845 22.81 -6.36 2.30
CA VAL A 845 23.33 -7.69 1.94
C VAL A 845 23.08 -7.95 0.47
N ASP A 846 24.13 -8.18 -0.33
CA ASP A 846 24.01 -8.50 -1.76
C ASP A 846 23.35 -9.88 -1.95
N CYS A 847 22.02 -9.91 -2.15
CA CYS A 847 21.26 -11.17 -2.12
C CYS A 847 21.59 -12.13 -3.27
N CYS A 848 22.35 -11.69 -4.27
CA CYS A 848 22.82 -12.46 -5.42
C CYS A 848 24.21 -13.10 -5.24
N ASP A 849 24.85 -13.02 -4.06
CA ASP A 849 26.08 -13.78 -3.78
C ASP A 849 25.81 -15.31 -3.82
N SER A 850 26.80 -16.11 -4.21
CA SER A 850 26.68 -17.57 -4.31
C SER A 850 26.44 -18.26 -2.96
N ALA A 851 26.88 -17.69 -1.84
CA ALA A 851 26.64 -18.19 -0.49
C ALA A 851 25.15 -18.26 -0.12
N PHE A 852 24.32 -17.42 -0.73
CA PHE A 852 22.88 -17.36 -0.45
C PHE A 852 22.05 -18.21 -1.43
N SER A 853 22.67 -19.18 -2.11
CA SER A 853 21.97 -20.11 -3.01
C SER A 853 20.87 -20.89 -2.28
N GLY A 854 19.73 -21.07 -2.96
CA GLY A 854 18.51 -21.64 -2.40
C GLY A 854 17.73 -20.73 -1.44
N ARG A 855 18.06 -19.43 -1.32
CA ARG A 855 17.51 -18.54 -0.28
C ARG A 855 16.99 -17.21 -0.85
N VAL A 856 15.84 -16.79 -0.33
CA VAL A 856 15.44 -15.38 -0.30
C VAL A 856 16.05 -14.75 0.95
N ILE A 857 16.60 -13.54 0.82
CA ILE A 857 16.87 -12.68 1.97
C ILE A 857 15.75 -11.64 2.02
N GLU A 858 15.00 -11.64 3.12
CA GLU A 858 14.02 -10.58 3.41
C GLU A 858 14.72 -9.40 4.08
N GLY A 859 14.11 -8.21 4.06
CA GLY A 859 14.73 -7.06 4.69
C GLY A 859 14.00 -5.73 4.54
N LYS A 860 14.66 -4.70 5.04
CA LYS A 860 14.16 -3.33 5.17
C LYS A 860 15.32 -2.35 5.11
N THR A 861 15.04 -1.10 4.79
CA THR A 861 16.07 -0.06 4.66
C THR A 861 15.62 1.25 5.27
N PHE A 862 16.57 1.95 5.87
CA PHE A 862 16.43 3.32 6.36
C PHE A 862 17.35 4.31 5.60
N ASP A 863 18.10 3.81 4.62
CA ASP A 863 18.97 4.55 3.70
C ASP A 863 18.16 5.23 2.58
N TYR A 864 17.29 6.15 2.99
CA TYR A 864 16.50 6.97 2.07
C TYR A 864 17.33 8.18 1.60
N GLN A 865 17.66 8.23 0.32
CA GLN A 865 18.51 9.25 -0.28
C GLN A 865 17.69 10.20 -1.19
N GLY A 866 18.28 11.33 -1.58
CA GLY A 866 17.57 12.37 -2.34
C GLY A 866 17.14 12.00 -3.76
N GLY A 867 17.70 10.92 -4.33
CA GLY A 867 17.41 10.45 -5.70
C GLY A 867 17.22 8.93 -5.84
N GLY A 868 17.01 8.22 -4.71
CA GLY A 868 16.91 6.77 -4.69
C GLY A 868 16.83 6.22 -3.26
N VAL A 869 16.83 4.89 -3.12
CA VAL A 869 16.87 4.22 -1.82
C VAL A 869 17.95 3.15 -1.85
N GLY A 870 18.85 3.18 -0.85
CA GLY A 870 19.81 2.11 -0.64
C GLY A 870 19.08 0.82 -0.30
N GLN A 871 19.02 -0.11 -1.24
CA GLN A 871 18.19 -1.32 -1.10
C GLN A 871 18.77 -2.29 -0.06
N TYR A 872 17.90 -2.96 0.71
CA TYR A 872 18.34 -3.92 1.74
C TYR A 872 19.05 -5.16 1.15
N TYR A 873 18.75 -5.46 -0.13
CA TYR A 873 19.26 -6.58 -0.90
C TYR A 873 20.53 -6.24 -1.71
N ILE A 874 21.15 -5.10 -1.41
CA ILE A 874 22.43 -4.64 -1.97
C ILE A 874 23.27 -4.09 -0.80
N SER A 875 24.50 -4.57 -0.61
CA SER A 875 25.41 -3.99 0.38
C SER A 875 26.11 -2.75 -0.19
N ALA A 876 26.37 -1.75 0.66
CA ALA A 876 27.08 -0.53 0.26
C ALA A 876 28.60 -0.76 0.08
N LYS A 877 29.21 -1.69 0.82
CA LYS A 877 30.66 -1.98 0.83
C LYS A 877 31.02 -3.46 0.83
N GLY A 878 30.02 -4.35 0.89
CA GLY A 878 30.18 -5.79 1.11
C GLY A 878 30.18 -6.22 2.59
N HIS A 879 30.20 -5.29 3.56
CA HIS A 879 30.37 -5.63 4.97
C HIS A 879 29.21 -6.47 5.53
N GLY A 880 27.96 -6.04 5.33
CA GLY A 880 26.79 -6.85 5.70
C GLY A 880 26.69 -8.16 4.90
N THR A 881 27.17 -8.19 3.65
CA THR A 881 27.29 -9.43 2.86
C THR A 881 28.23 -10.44 3.53
N GLU A 882 29.38 -10.01 4.05
CA GLU A 882 30.28 -10.85 4.84
C GLU A 882 29.65 -11.29 6.17
N MET A 883 28.99 -10.38 6.91
CA MET A 883 28.34 -10.73 8.17
C MET A 883 27.25 -11.79 7.99
N ALA A 884 26.40 -11.65 6.96
CA ALA A 884 25.37 -12.63 6.62
C ALA A 884 25.98 -13.99 6.25
N ARG A 885 27.11 -13.98 5.52
CA ARG A 885 27.86 -15.19 5.15
C ARG A 885 28.43 -15.91 6.38
N MET A 886 28.98 -15.18 7.35
CA MET A 886 29.52 -15.76 8.59
C MET A 886 28.43 -16.34 9.50
N ILE A 887 27.28 -15.66 9.64
CA ILE A 887 26.11 -16.20 10.37
C ILE A 887 25.65 -17.53 9.75
N LEU A 888 25.52 -17.58 8.41
CA LEU A 888 25.05 -18.76 7.69
C LEU A 888 26.09 -19.89 7.61
N LYS A 889 27.40 -19.59 7.70
CA LYS A 889 28.46 -20.60 7.78
C LYS A 889 28.36 -21.44 9.06
N VAL A 890 28.01 -20.81 10.19
CA VAL A 890 27.77 -21.49 11.48
C VAL A 890 26.35 -22.06 11.57
N CYS A 891 25.34 -21.36 11.04
CA CYS A 891 23.94 -21.78 11.11
C CYS A 891 23.25 -21.73 9.73
N PRO A 892 23.46 -22.73 8.86
CA PRO A 892 22.90 -22.75 7.50
C PRO A 892 21.37 -22.92 7.43
N MET A 893 20.67 -23.07 8.56
CA MET A 893 19.20 -23.06 8.63
C MET A 893 18.62 -21.72 9.13
N ALA A 894 19.44 -20.74 9.52
CA ALA A 894 18.96 -19.42 9.96
C ALA A 894 18.29 -18.62 8.83
N SER A 895 17.31 -17.79 9.19
CA SER A 895 16.68 -16.82 8.28
C SER A 895 17.23 -15.42 8.56
N ILE A 896 17.98 -14.88 7.60
CA ILE A 896 18.54 -13.52 7.69
C ILE A 896 17.46 -12.50 7.32
N TYR A 897 17.25 -11.51 8.17
CA TYR A 897 16.48 -10.30 7.86
C TYR A 897 17.46 -9.12 7.80
N SER A 898 17.76 -8.67 6.57
CA SER A 898 18.71 -7.59 6.29
C SER A 898 18.08 -6.24 6.62
N ILE A 899 18.70 -5.44 7.50
CA ILE A 899 18.24 -4.08 7.79
C ILE A 899 19.37 -3.10 7.47
N ARG A 900 19.23 -2.41 6.32
CA ARG A 900 20.22 -1.45 5.84
C ARG A 900 20.11 -0.10 6.57
N LEU A 901 21.19 0.26 7.24
CA LEU A 901 21.40 1.54 7.92
C LEU A 901 21.65 2.68 6.93
N LYS A 902 21.35 3.91 7.35
CA LYS A 902 21.77 5.13 6.67
C LYS A 902 23.17 5.53 7.16
N THR A 903 24.07 5.81 6.24
CA THR A 903 25.46 6.21 6.55
C THR A 903 25.81 7.55 5.90
N HIS A 904 26.59 8.37 6.61
CA HIS A 904 27.12 9.65 6.12
C HIS A 904 28.64 9.53 5.92
N THR A 905 29.14 9.82 4.73
CA THR A 905 30.59 9.85 4.47
C THR A 905 31.14 11.24 4.77
N SER A 906 32.09 11.35 5.69
CA SER A 906 32.76 12.61 6.03
C SER A 906 33.69 13.04 4.88
N PRO A 907 33.53 14.24 4.28
CA PRO A 907 34.36 14.69 3.15
C PRO A 907 35.86 14.69 3.46
N ASP A 908 36.23 15.12 4.66
CA ASP A 908 37.63 15.40 5.03
C ASP A 908 38.41 14.17 5.50
N LYS A 909 37.74 13.02 5.67
CA LYS A 909 38.33 11.80 6.28
C LYS A 909 37.97 10.50 5.56
N GLY A 910 37.00 10.48 4.65
CA GLY A 910 36.47 9.26 4.02
C GLY A 910 35.76 8.30 4.99
N THR A 911 35.83 8.55 6.30
CA THR A 911 35.16 7.75 7.33
C THR A 911 33.65 7.90 7.22
N SER A 912 32.97 6.75 7.26
CA SER A 912 31.52 6.63 7.10
C SER A 912 30.88 6.42 8.47
N THR A 913 30.05 7.36 8.90
CA THR A 913 29.38 7.35 10.22
C THR A 913 27.93 6.89 10.07
N ILE A 914 27.43 6.14 11.06
CA ILE A 914 26.05 5.64 11.08
C ILE A 914 25.12 6.74 11.62
N ASP A 915 23.98 6.89 10.97
CA ASP A 915 22.90 7.76 11.43
C ASP A 915 22.17 7.11 12.62
N ALA A 916 22.33 7.68 13.82
CA ALA A 916 21.83 7.09 15.08
C ALA A 916 20.31 6.91 15.13
N VAL A 917 19.54 7.79 14.47
CA VAL A 917 18.09 7.64 14.32
C VAL A 917 17.77 6.44 13.42
N SER A 918 18.52 6.24 12.34
CA SER A 918 18.38 5.05 11.50
C SER A 918 18.70 3.75 12.25
N ALA A 919 19.69 3.77 13.15
CA ALA A 919 20.04 2.63 14.00
C ALA A 919 18.92 2.28 14.98
N ALA A 920 18.32 3.27 15.65
CA ALA A 920 17.19 3.04 16.53
C ALA A 920 15.95 2.50 15.79
N LEU A 921 15.65 3.04 14.61
CA LEU A 921 14.56 2.55 13.75
C LEU A 921 14.84 1.14 13.21
N ALA A 922 16.10 0.79 12.95
CA ALA A 922 16.50 -0.55 12.56
C ALA A 922 16.32 -1.58 13.69
N ILE A 923 16.68 -1.22 14.92
CA ILE A 923 16.40 -2.02 16.11
C ILE A 923 14.89 -2.22 16.28
N GLU A 924 14.08 -1.15 16.18
CA GLU A 924 12.62 -1.29 16.29
C GLU A 924 12.04 -2.20 15.20
N ALA A 925 12.52 -2.09 13.95
CA ALA A 925 12.11 -2.99 12.87
C ALA A 925 12.46 -4.47 13.14
N ALA A 926 13.62 -4.76 13.73
CA ALA A 926 13.97 -6.12 14.14
C ALA A 926 13.02 -6.65 15.24
N LEU A 927 12.66 -5.82 16.22
CA LEU A 927 11.68 -6.16 17.26
C LEU A 927 10.26 -6.34 16.70
N GLU A 928 9.92 -5.68 15.60
CA GLU A 928 8.62 -5.78 14.93
C GLU A 928 8.51 -7.00 14.00
N LYS A 929 9.63 -7.38 13.35
CA LYS A 929 9.77 -8.66 12.65
C LYS A 929 9.80 -9.87 13.60
N ASN A 930 9.94 -9.62 14.91
CA ASN A 930 10.12 -10.62 15.98
C ASN A 930 11.41 -11.43 15.80
N ALA A 931 12.51 -10.74 15.50
CA ALA A 931 13.84 -11.33 15.48
C ALA A 931 14.20 -11.95 16.84
N THR A 932 14.72 -13.18 16.83
CA THR A 932 15.22 -13.85 18.03
C THR A 932 16.60 -13.32 18.42
N ILE A 933 17.40 -12.99 17.42
CA ILE A 933 18.77 -12.50 17.52
C ILE A 933 18.89 -11.21 16.70
N ILE A 934 19.55 -10.21 17.26
CA ILE A 934 19.97 -8.98 16.57
C ILE A 934 21.50 -8.97 16.54
N SER A 935 22.08 -8.92 15.35
CA SER A 935 23.52 -8.76 15.12
C SER A 935 23.81 -7.33 14.66
N MET A 936 24.67 -6.64 15.42
CA MET A 936 25.08 -5.25 15.18
C MET A 936 26.61 -5.20 15.12
N SER A 937 27.17 -5.47 13.93
CA SER A 937 28.61 -5.48 13.69
C SER A 937 29.19 -4.05 13.51
N TRP A 938 28.75 -3.12 14.35
CA TRP A 938 29.09 -1.71 14.31
C TRP A 938 29.02 -1.07 15.70
N THR A 939 29.70 0.07 15.85
CA THR A 939 29.73 0.87 17.08
C THR A 939 29.37 2.32 16.79
N LEU A 940 28.59 2.93 17.68
CA LEU A 940 28.32 4.37 17.71
C LEU A 940 29.00 5.03 18.93
N PRO A 941 29.48 6.27 18.84
CA PRO A 941 29.76 7.08 20.01
C PRO A 941 28.51 7.20 20.89
N VAL A 942 28.69 7.33 22.21
CA VAL A 942 27.58 7.61 23.14
C VAL A 942 26.94 8.95 22.75
N PRO A 943 25.63 9.01 22.39
CA PRO A 943 24.97 10.28 22.09
C PRO A 943 24.77 11.10 23.39
N PRO A 944 24.68 12.44 23.30
CA PRO A 944 24.53 13.30 24.48
C PRO A 944 23.30 12.95 25.34
N GLU A 945 23.40 13.12 26.66
CA GLU A 945 22.35 12.69 27.61
C GLU A 945 20.95 13.26 27.34
N GLU A 946 20.87 14.50 26.86
CA GLU A 946 19.59 15.16 26.57
C GLU A 946 19.13 15.00 25.11
N SER A 947 19.87 14.28 24.27
CA SER A 947 19.60 14.17 22.83
C SER A 947 18.42 13.25 22.51
N GLU A 948 17.63 13.60 21.49
CA GLU A 948 16.52 12.78 21.00
C GLU A 948 17.00 11.44 20.42
N GLU A 949 18.20 11.40 19.84
CA GLU A 949 18.86 10.17 19.39
C GLU A 949 19.12 9.22 20.55
N LYS A 950 19.61 9.73 21.70
CA LYS A 950 19.80 8.90 22.91
C LYS A 950 18.45 8.40 23.43
N ARG A 951 17.48 9.30 23.60
CA ARG A 951 16.12 8.97 24.08
C ARG A 951 15.46 7.89 23.23
N LEU A 952 15.62 7.96 21.91
CA LEU A 952 15.09 6.99 20.96
C LEU A 952 15.84 5.65 21.05
N LEU A 953 17.18 5.66 21.09
CA LEU A 953 18.01 4.45 21.24
C LEU A 953 17.72 3.71 22.56
N ASP A 954 17.73 4.42 23.69
CA ASP A 954 17.49 3.86 25.01
C ASP A 954 16.06 3.29 25.14
N SER A 955 15.08 3.92 24.48
CA SER A 955 13.72 3.41 24.39
C SER A 955 13.66 2.08 23.63
N VAL A 956 14.21 1.99 22.41
CA VAL A 956 14.15 0.76 21.60
C VAL A 956 15.02 -0.36 22.17
N LEU A 957 16.17 -0.05 22.77
CA LEU A 957 17.00 -1.03 23.48
C LEU A 957 16.34 -1.48 24.79
N GLY A 958 15.58 -0.60 25.45
CA GLY A 958 14.68 -0.96 26.54
C GLY A 958 13.59 -1.95 26.11
N LYS A 959 12.92 -1.70 24.97
CA LYS A 959 11.97 -2.64 24.34
C LYS A 959 12.62 -3.97 23.96
N ALA A 960 13.86 -3.96 23.45
CA ALA A 960 14.60 -5.18 23.12
C ALA A 960 14.91 -6.01 24.38
N CYS A 961 15.33 -5.34 25.45
CA CYS A 961 15.58 -5.96 26.75
C CYS A 961 14.32 -6.61 27.34
N SER A 962 13.15 -5.98 27.25
CA SER A 962 11.91 -6.52 27.81
C SER A 962 11.32 -7.67 26.98
N LYS A 963 11.56 -7.69 25.65
CA LYS A 963 11.25 -8.83 24.78
C LYS A 963 12.23 -10.02 24.91
N ASN A 964 13.28 -9.92 25.73
CA ASN A 964 14.38 -10.90 25.84
C ASN A 964 15.03 -11.24 24.47
N VAL A 965 15.20 -10.26 23.59
CA VAL A 965 15.91 -10.47 22.32
C VAL A 965 17.42 -10.53 22.55
N LEU A 966 18.11 -11.48 21.92
CA LEU A 966 19.55 -11.68 22.04
C LEU A 966 20.29 -10.63 21.20
N MET A 967 21.02 -9.72 21.85
CA MET A 967 21.74 -8.63 21.17
C MET A 967 23.25 -8.87 21.17
N PHE A 968 23.82 -9.03 19.98
CA PHE A 968 25.26 -9.19 19.74
C PHE A 968 25.82 -7.90 19.12
N CYS A 969 26.97 -7.46 19.64
CA CYS A 969 27.66 -6.27 19.16
C CYS A 969 29.19 -6.46 19.18
N SER A 970 29.89 -5.85 18.23
CA SER A 970 31.35 -5.89 18.15
C SER A 970 32.01 -4.92 19.12
N SER A 971 33.18 -5.30 19.64
CA SER A 971 34.13 -4.33 20.20
C SER A 971 34.57 -3.32 19.13
N PRO A 972 34.82 -2.04 19.49
CA PRO A 972 35.48 -1.10 18.60
C PRO A 972 36.95 -1.50 18.43
N ASP A 973 37.45 -1.50 17.20
CA ASP A 973 38.86 -1.78 16.91
C ASP A 973 39.79 -0.57 17.22
N GLN A 974 39.25 0.53 17.79
CA GLN A 974 39.98 1.73 18.18
C GLN A 974 40.13 1.85 19.72
N ILE A 975 41.36 2.13 20.15
CA ILE A 975 41.83 1.99 21.54
C ILE A 975 41.22 3.03 22.53
N SER A 976 40.66 4.14 22.03
CA SER A 976 40.29 5.30 22.85
C SER A 976 38.85 5.32 23.39
N ALA A 977 37.98 4.38 22.98
CA ALA A 977 36.53 4.46 23.24
C ALA A 977 36.03 3.34 24.20
N THR A 978 36.20 3.55 25.51
CA THR A 978 35.77 2.61 26.56
C THR A 978 34.25 2.42 26.68
N SER A 979 33.45 3.30 26.08
CA SER A 979 31.98 3.20 26.07
C SER A 979 31.44 3.61 24.70
N HIS A 980 30.59 2.77 24.13
CA HIS A 980 30.05 2.90 22.77
C HIS A 980 28.66 2.24 22.69
N TYR A 981 27.75 2.80 21.89
CA TYR A 981 26.47 2.15 21.60
C TYR A 981 26.66 1.04 20.56
N PRO A 982 25.89 -0.06 20.64
CA PRO A 982 24.77 -0.26 21.58
C PRO A 982 25.18 -0.79 22.97
N SER A 983 26.42 -1.29 23.14
CA SER A 983 26.85 -2.03 24.34
C SER A 983 26.86 -1.22 25.65
N ALA A 984 27.00 0.11 25.56
CA ALA A 984 26.94 1.02 26.70
C ALA A 984 25.58 1.03 27.41
N PHE A 985 24.47 0.83 26.68
CA PHE A 985 23.15 0.77 27.27
C PHE A 985 22.99 -0.54 28.06
N ARG A 986 22.95 -0.47 29.40
CA ARG A 986 22.73 -1.65 30.27
C ARG A 986 23.62 -2.86 29.88
N ARG A 987 24.93 -2.64 29.78
CA ARG A 987 26.00 -3.57 29.35
C ARG A 987 25.80 -5.06 29.65
N SER A 988 25.20 -5.42 30.78
CA SER A 988 24.86 -6.79 31.18
C SER A 988 23.73 -7.47 30.38
N ARG A 989 23.11 -6.78 29.41
CA ARG A 989 22.08 -7.34 28.49
C ARG A 989 22.59 -7.62 27.07
N PHE A 990 23.87 -7.37 26.81
CA PHE A 990 24.51 -7.53 25.50
C PHE A 990 25.57 -8.64 25.53
N PHE A 991 25.86 -9.20 24.36
CA PHE A 991 27.07 -9.97 24.11
C PHE A 991 28.04 -9.06 23.35
N LEU A 992 29.03 -8.50 24.06
CA LEU A 992 30.10 -7.73 23.44
C LEU A 992 31.22 -8.68 23.02
N ILE A 993 31.38 -8.87 21.71
CA ILE A 993 32.26 -9.89 21.11
C ILE A 993 33.54 -9.24 20.57
N GLY A 994 34.68 -9.86 20.89
CA GLY A 994 36.00 -9.46 20.39
C GLY A 994 36.56 -10.50 19.43
N ALA A 995 37.45 -10.07 18.54
CA ALA A 995 38.19 -10.96 17.66
C ALA A 995 39.26 -11.78 18.41
N ALA A 996 39.43 -13.02 17.97
CA ALA A 996 40.50 -13.93 18.36
C ALA A 996 41.24 -14.45 17.12
N HIS A 997 42.48 -14.87 17.33
CA HIS A 997 43.25 -15.68 16.40
C HIS A 997 42.71 -17.13 16.35
N ASP A 998 43.26 -17.93 15.43
CA ASP A 998 42.97 -19.35 15.25
C ASP A 998 43.35 -20.20 16.47
N ASP A 999 44.45 -19.85 17.16
CA ASP A 999 44.87 -20.45 18.43
C ASP A 999 43.99 -20.06 19.65
N GLY A 1000 43.00 -19.19 19.45
CA GLY A 1000 42.12 -18.68 20.50
C GLY A 1000 42.72 -17.58 21.38
N SER A 1001 43.90 -17.04 21.05
CA SER A 1001 44.44 -15.82 21.65
C SER A 1001 43.68 -14.58 21.17
N ALA A 1002 43.62 -13.53 22.00
CA ALA A 1002 42.79 -12.36 21.74
C ALA A 1002 43.50 -11.35 20.81
N TYR A 1003 42.75 -10.79 19.84
CA TYR A 1003 43.29 -9.81 18.90
C TYR A 1003 43.34 -8.40 19.49
N GLY A 1004 44.55 -7.83 19.60
CA GLY A 1004 44.77 -6.45 20.02
C GLY A 1004 44.32 -6.17 21.46
N HIS A 1005 43.15 -5.54 21.61
CA HIS A 1005 42.54 -5.22 22.92
C HIS A 1005 41.30 -6.05 23.25
N ALA A 1006 40.92 -7.00 22.39
CA ALA A 1006 39.85 -7.95 22.68
C ALA A 1006 40.14 -8.71 23.99
N GLY A 1007 39.08 -9.09 24.71
CA GLY A 1007 39.18 -9.87 25.94
C GLY A 1007 39.35 -9.08 27.25
N LYS A 1008 39.55 -7.75 27.23
CA LYS A 1008 39.49 -6.97 28.47
C LYS A 1008 38.06 -6.77 28.96
N ASP A 1009 37.22 -6.15 28.13
CA ASP A 1009 35.82 -5.81 28.47
C ASP A 1009 34.77 -6.70 27.75
N ASN A 1010 35.24 -7.75 27.06
CA ASN A 1010 34.40 -8.66 26.27
C ASN A 1010 33.73 -9.75 27.12
N ASP A 1011 32.53 -10.17 26.71
CA ASP A 1011 31.89 -11.37 27.26
C ASP A 1011 32.58 -12.65 26.78
N PHE A 1012 32.93 -12.66 25.49
CA PHE A 1012 33.55 -13.78 24.78
C PHE A 1012 34.41 -13.25 23.63
N ILE A 1013 35.35 -14.08 23.18
CA ILE A 1013 36.11 -13.86 21.94
C ILE A 1013 35.89 -15.03 20.98
N PHE A 1014 35.82 -14.74 19.69
CA PHE A 1014 35.53 -15.69 18.61
C PHE A 1014 36.52 -15.49 17.46
N PRO A 1015 36.75 -16.48 16.58
CA PRO A 1015 37.63 -16.32 15.42
C PRO A 1015 37.30 -15.05 14.63
N GLY A 1016 38.29 -14.17 14.47
CA GLY A 1016 38.10 -12.84 13.90
C GLY A 1016 39.36 -12.24 13.32
N VAL A 1017 40.42 -13.04 13.16
CA VAL A 1017 41.67 -12.68 12.47
C VAL A 1017 41.88 -13.67 11.33
N ASN A 1018 42.16 -13.14 10.14
CA ASN A 1018 42.44 -13.89 8.93
C ASN A 1018 41.39 -15.00 8.66
N VAL A 1019 40.11 -14.65 8.84
CA VAL A 1019 38.99 -15.58 8.65
C VAL A 1019 38.68 -15.67 7.17
N ASN A 1020 38.84 -16.86 6.57
CA ASN A 1020 38.48 -17.08 5.17
C ASN A 1020 36.97 -16.91 4.95
N THR A 1021 36.60 -15.79 4.34
CA THR A 1021 35.23 -15.48 3.93
C THR A 1021 34.87 -16.12 2.59
N SER A 1022 35.85 -16.52 1.78
CA SER A 1022 35.64 -17.15 0.46
C SER A 1022 35.28 -18.64 0.57
N GLY A 1023 34.01 -18.95 0.34
CA GLY A 1023 33.52 -20.33 0.25
C GLY A 1023 33.60 -20.86 -1.18
N GLY A 1024 34.62 -21.66 -1.49
CA GLY A 1024 34.62 -22.60 -2.63
C GLY A 1024 34.63 -22.02 -4.05
N THR A 1025 34.75 -20.70 -4.25
CA THR A 1025 35.03 -20.08 -5.56
C THR A 1025 35.55 -18.65 -5.37
N SER A 1026 36.21 -18.08 -6.38
CA SER A 1026 36.55 -16.65 -6.40
C SER A 1026 35.29 -15.79 -6.31
N LEU A 1027 35.37 -14.66 -5.59
CA LEU A 1027 34.30 -13.66 -5.57
C LEU A 1027 33.87 -13.30 -7.01
N PRO A 1028 32.56 -13.17 -7.30
CA PRO A 1028 32.10 -12.66 -8.58
C PRO A 1028 32.72 -11.28 -8.87
N ALA A 1029 33.11 -11.04 -10.12
CA ALA A 1029 33.84 -9.82 -10.49
C ALA A 1029 33.11 -8.51 -10.10
N TYR A 1030 31.77 -8.51 -10.08
CA TYR A 1030 30.96 -7.36 -9.68
C TYR A 1030 30.98 -7.03 -8.17
N LEU A 1031 31.49 -7.95 -7.33
CA LEU A 1031 31.74 -7.70 -5.90
C LEU A 1031 33.22 -7.36 -5.63
N ALA A 1032 34.14 -7.83 -6.48
CA ALA A 1032 35.57 -7.58 -6.35
C ALA A 1032 35.95 -6.09 -6.41
N ASP A 1033 35.13 -5.25 -7.08
CA ASP A 1033 35.28 -3.78 -7.08
C ASP A 1033 34.70 -3.10 -5.82
N LYS A 1034 33.81 -3.78 -5.05
CA LYS A 1034 33.22 -3.24 -3.81
C LYS A 1034 34.08 -3.56 -2.57
N THR A 1035 34.69 -4.74 -2.54
CA THR A 1035 35.47 -5.26 -1.40
C THR A 1035 36.96 -5.05 -1.57
N SER A 1036 37.69 -4.64 -0.52
CA SER A 1036 39.16 -4.76 -0.52
C SER A 1036 39.57 -6.23 -0.66
N SER A 1037 40.40 -6.54 -1.66
CA SER A 1037 40.51 -7.87 -2.28
C SER A 1037 41.35 -8.93 -1.53
N SER A 1038 41.25 -9.00 -0.20
CA SER A 1038 41.74 -10.15 0.56
C SER A 1038 40.74 -11.31 0.52
N LYS A 1039 41.23 -12.55 0.60
CA LYS A 1039 40.39 -13.75 0.80
C LYS A 1039 39.96 -13.94 2.26
N GLU A 1040 40.52 -13.12 3.12
CA GLU A 1040 40.55 -13.24 4.57
C GLU A 1040 40.15 -11.89 5.16
N SER A 1041 39.22 -11.91 6.11
CA SER A 1041 38.73 -10.71 6.80
C SER A 1041 39.14 -10.75 8.27
N THR A 1042 39.47 -9.58 8.82
CA THR A 1042 39.93 -9.40 10.20
C THR A 1042 39.16 -8.26 10.85
N GLY A 1043 38.61 -8.48 12.04
CA GLY A 1043 37.89 -7.48 12.83
C GLY A 1043 36.84 -8.08 13.76
N SER A 1044 36.49 -7.33 14.80
CA SER A 1044 35.51 -7.77 15.82
C SER A 1044 34.10 -8.00 15.24
N SER A 1045 33.79 -7.41 14.08
CA SER A 1045 32.58 -7.66 13.28
C SER A 1045 32.40 -9.13 12.88
N ILE A 1046 33.46 -9.77 12.34
CA ILE A 1046 33.41 -11.17 11.89
C ILE A 1046 33.13 -12.09 13.09
N ALA A 1047 33.85 -11.88 14.19
CA ALA A 1047 33.67 -12.59 15.45
C ALA A 1047 32.22 -12.47 15.99
N THR A 1048 31.63 -11.27 15.89
CA THR A 1048 30.23 -11.00 16.28
C THR A 1048 29.24 -11.79 15.42
N ALA A 1049 29.45 -11.85 14.11
CA ALA A 1049 28.61 -12.60 13.19
C ALA A 1049 28.68 -14.12 13.43
N LEU A 1050 29.88 -14.67 13.73
CA LEU A 1050 30.03 -16.07 14.13
C LEU A 1050 29.35 -16.37 15.49
N ALA A 1051 29.39 -15.44 16.44
CA ALA A 1051 28.72 -15.57 17.73
C ALA A 1051 27.18 -15.56 17.60
N ALA A 1052 26.63 -14.69 16.74
CA ALA A 1052 25.21 -14.68 16.40
C ALA A 1052 24.80 -15.98 15.67
N GLY A 1053 25.67 -16.51 14.79
CA GLY A 1053 25.49 -17.84 14.20
C GLY A 1053 25.49 -18.98 15.22
N LEU A 1054 26.39 -18.95 16.21
CA LEU A 1054 26.44 -19.94 17.29
C LEU A 1054 25.17 -19.90 18.16
N ALA A 1055 24.68 -18.71 18.48
CA ALA A 1055 23.40 -18.53 19.17
C ALA A 1055 22.22 -19.12 18.38
N ALA A 1056 22.20 -18.92 17.06
CA ALA A 1056 21.16 -19.45 16.19
C ALA A 1056 21.17 -20.99 16.14
N ILE A 1057 22.34 -21.63 15.98
CA ILE A 1057 22.40 -23.10 15.92
C ILE A 1057 22.09 -23.76 17.27
N ILE A 1058 22.50 -23.19 18.41
CA ILE A 1058 22.06 -23.67 19.74
C ILE A 1058 20.53 -23.58 19.85
N THR A 1059 19.94 -22.44 19.45
CA THR A 1059 18.48 -22.26 19.45
C THR A 1059 17.78 -23.32 18.58
N TYR A 1060 18.36 -23.67 17.42
CA TYR A 1060 17.85 -24.76 16.59
C TYR A 1060 18.02 -26.15 17.19
N CYS A 1061 19.06 -26.42 17.98
CA CYS A 1061 19.19 -27.69 18.71
C CYS A 1061 18.02 -27.88 19.70
N PHE A 1062 17.71 -26.85 20.49
CA PHE A 1062 16.58 -26.87 21.42
C PHE A 1062 15.24 -27.00 20.67
N LYS A 1063 15.06 -26.27 19.56
CA LYS A 1063 13.83 -26.36 18.74
C LYS A 1063 13.66 -27.70 18.05
N ALA A 1064 14.74 -28.32 17.54
CA ALA A 1064 14.69 -29.64 16.94
C ALA A 1064 14.39 -30.73 17.98
N SER A 1065 15.02 -30.65 19.16
CA SER A 1065 14.74 -31.56 20.29
C SER A 1065 13.28 -31.44 20.75
N ALA A 1066 12.80 -30.23 21.06
CA ALA A 1066 11.42 -29.99 21.47
C ALA A 1066 10.41 -30.41 20.39
N LEU A 1067 10.63 -30.07 19.12
CA LEU A 1067 9.75 -30.43 18.00
C LEU A 1067 9.70 -31.95 17.79
N GLY A 1068 10.84 -32.65 17.86
CA GLY A 1068 10.92 -34.10 17.76
C GLY A 1068 10.20 -34.80 18.91
N ILE A 1069 10.44 -34.38 20.17
CA ILE A 1069 9.79 -34.93 21.37
C ILE A 1069 8.27 -34.72 21.32
N VAL A 1070 7.82 -33.51 20.95
CA VAL A 1070 6.40 -33.16 20.83
C VAL A 1070 5.71 -33.95 19.71
N THR A 1071 6.39 -34.16 18.57
CA THR A 1071 5.88 -34.98 17.46
C THR A 1071 5.78 -36.46 17.86
N ALA A 1072 6.82 -37.04 18.48
CA ALA A 1072 6.84 -38.44 18.91
C ALA A 1072 5.74 -38.76 19.93
N ARG A 1073 5.53 -37.87 20.93
CA ARG A 1073 4.44 -38.00 21.92
C ARG A 1073 3.05 -38.07 21.28
N MET A 1074 2.83 -37.37 20.17
CA MET A 1074 1.54 -37.37 19.46
C MET A 1074 1.35 -38.58 18.53
N GLN A 1075 2.41 -39.27 18.13
CA GLN A 1075 2.32 -40.42 17.23
C GLN A 1075 1.88 -41.73 17.92
N GLN A 1076 2.16 -41.92 19.21
CA GLN A 1076 1.91 -43.20 19.91
C GLN A 1076 0.76 -43.15 20.94
N GLY A 1077 0.31 -41.95 21.37
CA GLY A 1077 -0.75 -41.80 22.37
C GLY A 1077 -0.25 -41.96 23.81
N GLU A 1078 -1.15 -41.91 24.79
CA GLU A 1078 -0.82 -41.74 26.22
C GLU A 1078 -0.34 -43.02 26.93
N GLY A 1079 0.15 -44.05 26.21
CA GLY A 1079 0.60 -45.29 26.84
C GLY A 1079 1.54 -46.13 25.97
N GLN A 1080 2.77 -46.32 26.46
CA GLN A 1080 3.88 -47.10 25.86
C GLN A 1080 4.44 -46.41 24.59
N VAL A 1081 5.76 -46.21 24.41
CA VAL A 1081 6.95 -46.78 25.07
C VAL A 1081 7.77 -45.70 25.82
N ALA A 1082 8.81 -46.11 26.56
CA ALA A 1082 9.74 -45.21 27.23
C ALA A 1082 10.42 -44.22 26.26
N VAL A 1083 10.25 -42.92 26.55
CA VAL A 1083 11.24 -41.89 26.17
C VAL A 1083 12.59 -42.29 26.80
N PRO A 1084 13.75 -42.05 26.15
CA PRO A 1084 15.05 -42.29 26.76
C PRO A 1084 15.15 -41.66 28.15
N GLU A 1085 15.93 -42.26 29.04
CA GLU A 1085 16.03 -41.97 30.49
C GLU A 1085 16.68 -40.60 30.84
N LEU A 1086 16.68 -39.67 29.88
CA LEU A 1086 17.18 -38.31 29.94
C LEU A 1086 16.02 -37.34 30.19
N ALA A 1087 16.25 -36.28 30.97
CA ALA A 1087 15.26 -35.22 31.16
C ALA A 1087 14.87 -34.59 29.80
N PRO A 1088 13.59 -34.66 29.39
CA PRO A 1088 13.18 -34.21 28.06
C PRO A 1088 13.14 -32.68 27.99
N VAL A 1089 13.74 -32.12 26.94
CA VAL A 1089 13.67 -30.68 26.65
C VAL A 1089 12.20 -30.27 26.48
N ASP A 1090 11.76 -29.33 27.30
CA ASP A 1090 10.41 -28.78 27.27
C ASP A 1090 10.32 -27.68 26.20
N PRO A 1091 9.17 -27.48 25.51
CA PRO A 1091 8.99 -26.33 24.63
C PRO A 1091 9.33 -24.98 25.27
N ARG A 1092 9.13 -24.83 26.59
CA ARG A 1092 9.50 -23.62 27.35
C ARG A 1092 11.02 -23.43 27.45
N ASP A 1093 11.82 -24.48 27.29
CA ASP A 1093 13.29 -24.36 27.32
C ASP A 1093 13.82 -23.66 26.05
N VAL A 1094 13.07 -23.66 24.95
CA VAL A 1094 13.32 -22.80 23.78
C VAL A 1094 13.20 -21.32 24.14
N ASP A 1095 12.18 -20.95 24.91
CA ASP A 1095 11.99 -19.58 25.40
C ASP A 1095 12.96 -19.21 26.53
N LYS A 1096 13.52 -20.20 27.26
CA LYS A 1096 14.63 -20.00 28.21
C LYS A 1096 15.96 -19.75 27.50
N ILE A 1097 16.34 -20.56 26.52
CA ILE A 1097 17.64 -20.43 25.84
C ILE A 1097 17.74 -19.14 25.00
N ALA A 1098 16.60 -18.55 24.61
CA ALA A 1098 16.53 -17.20 24.06
C ALA A 1098 16.88 -16.07 25.06
N GLN A 1099 16.99 -16.35 26.37
CA GLN A 1099 17.32 -15.34 27.36
C GLN A 1099 18.84 -15.20 27.51
N HIS A 1100 19.33 -13.95 27.43
CA HIS A 1100 20.75 -13.59 27.50
C HIS A 1100 21.55 -14.35 28.57
N HIS A 1101 21.08 -14.39 29.82
CA HIS A 1101 21.81 -15.04 30.91
C HIS A 1101 21.89 -16.58 30.78
N ILE A 1102 20.84 -17.22 30.26
CA ILE A 1102 20.81 -18.67 29.99
C ILE A 1102 21.75 -19.00 28.83
N LEU A 1103 21.70 -18.24 27.74
CA LEU A 1103 22.62 -18.45 26.61
C LEU A 1103 24.08 -18.18 27.00
N LYS A 1104 24.35 -17.17 27.82
CA LYS A 1104 25.69 -16.91 28.37
C LYS A 1104 26.20 -18.11 29.19
N THR A 1105 25.35 -18.75 29.98
CA THR A 1105 25.67 -20.01 30.67
C THR A 1105 25.89 -21.17 29.70
N ALA A 1106 25.06 -21.33 28.66
CA ALA A 1106 25.23 -22.36 27.64
C ALA A 1106 26.57 -22.20 26.87
N PHE A 1107 26.93 -20.96 26.49
CA PHE A 1107 28.22 -20.62 25.88
C PHE A 1107 29.38 -21.03 26.80
N ASN A 1108 29.31 -20.73 28.11
CA ASN A 1108 30.31 -21.15 29.09
C ASN A 1108 30.46 -22.69 29.21
N ARG A 1109 29.41 -23.47 28.89
CA ARG A 1109 29.38 -24.94 29.01
C ARG A 1109 29.77 -25.72 27.75
N LEU A 1110 29.86 -25.04 26.59
CA LEU A 1110 30.41 -25.63 25.37
C LEU A 1110 31.90 -25.95 25.55
N GLY A 1111 32.66 -24.97 26.02
CA GLY A 1111 34.08 -25.10 26.35
C GLY A 1111 34.71 -23.74 26.60
N LYS A 1112 35.89 -23.72 27.24
CA LYS A 1112 36.67 -22.52 27.55
C LYS A 1112 38.15 -22.85 27.56
N THR A 1113 38.93 -22.06 26.83
CA THR A 1113 40.40 -22.04 26.98
C THR A 1113 40.80 -21.59 28.39
N GLU A 1114 42.06 -21.81 28.76
CA GLU A 1114 42.59 -21.43 30.09
C GLU A 1114 42.49 -19.91 30.36
N ASN A 1115 42.49 -19.09 29.31
CA ASN A 1115 42.27 -17.64 29.36
C ASN A 1115 40.77 -17.24 29.48
N GLY A 1116 39.85 -18.20 29.49
CA GLY A 1116 38.48 -18.03 30.01
C GLY A 1116 37.43 -17.39 29.10
N GLN A 1117 37.76 -16.93 27.89
CA GLN A 1117 36.82 -16.20 27.00
C GLN A 1117 36.61 -16.80 25.60
N PHE A 1118 37.52 -17.63 25.10
CA PHE A 1118 37.34 -18.30 23.80
C PHE A 1118 36.54 -19.60 23.96
N ILE A 1119 35.59 -19.85 23.05
CA ILE A 1119 34.65 -20.99 23.14
C ILE A 1119 35.12 -22.19 22.30
N GLU A 1120 35.55 -23.25 22.98
CA GLU A 1120 36.03 -24.49 22.37
C GLU A 1120 34.88 -25.43 21.91
N VAL A 1121 34.20 -25.06 20.83
CA VAL A 1121 33.02 -25.79 20.29
C VAL A 1121 33.25 -27.29 20.05
N TRP A 1122 34.47 -27.70 19.69
CA TRP A 1122 34.81 -29.08 19.31
C TRP A 1122 34.55 -30.10 20.42
N LYS A 1123 34.73 -29.72 21.69
CA LYS A 1123 34.49 -30.59 22.85
C LYS A 1123 33.04 -31.09 22.96
N ARG A 1124 32.09 -30.46 22.27
CA ARG A 1124 30.67 -30.86 22.24
C ARG A 1124 30.14 -31.16 20.84
N PHE A 1125 30.53 -30.38 19.83
CA PHE A 1125 29.98 -30.54 18.47
C PHE A 1125 30.62 -31.69 17.69
N GLN A 1126 31.91 -31.97 17.86
CA GLN A 1126 32.59 -33.02 17.07
C GLN A 1126 31.99 -34.43 17.31
N PRO A 1127 31.69 -34.87 18.55
CA PRO A 1127 31.00 -36.14 18.78
C PRO A 1127 29.54 -36.14 18.28
N ALA A 1128 28.87 -34.98 18.33
CA ALA A 1128 27.48 -34.85 17.88
C ALA A 1128 27.38 -34.97 16.35
N SER A 1129 28.28 -34.33 15.59
CA SER A 1129 28.36 -34.46 14.13
C SER A 1129 28.53 -35.92 13.69
N GLN A 1130 29.41 -36.70 14.35
CA GLN A 1130 29.61 -38.11 14.03
C GLN A 1130 28.31 -38.93 14.12
N ILE A 1131 27.47 -38.67 15.13
CA ILE A 1131 26.17 -39.35 15.29
C ILE A 1131 25.13 -38.85 14.27
N LEU A 1132 25.15 -37.55 13.93
CA LEU A 1132 24.24 -36.98 12.95
C LEU A 1132 24.57 -37.38 11.49
N GLU A 1133 25.85 -37.59 11.17
CA GLU A 1133 26.32 -38.03 9.84
C GLU A 1133 26.10 -39.52 9.61
N GLY A 1134 26.38 -40.37 10.61
CA GLY A 1134 26.29 -41.83 10.49
C GLY A 1134 24.89 -42.34 10.14
N GLU A 1135 24.79 -43.58 9.68
CA GLU A 1135 23.53 -44.23 9.24
C GLU A 1135 22.56 -44.59 10.41
N ASN A 1136 22.69 -43.90 11.54
CA ASN A 1136 21.82 -44.03 12.71
C ASN A 1136 20.36 -43.67 12.37
N ASN A 1137 19.41 -44.19 13.15
CA ASN A 1137 17.99 -43.91 12.97
C ASN A 1137 17.64 -42.46 13.39
N TYR A 1138 16.35 -42.09 13.35
CA TYR A 1138 15.93 -40.72 13.68
C TYR A 1138 15.94 -40.48 15.20
N GLU A 1139 15.61 -41.51 15.97
CA GLU A 1139 15.50 -41.55 17.41
C GLU A 1139 16.87 -41.36 18.10
N ASP A 1140 17.91 -42.00 17.58
CA ASP A 1140 19.32 -41.86 18.02
C ASP A 1140 19.82 -40.43 17.81
N LYS A 1141 19.50 -39.85 16.63
CA LYS A 1141 19.88 -38.48 16.27
C LYS A 1141 19.12 -37.46 17.14
N LEU A 1142 17.83 -37.69 17.38
CA LEU A 1142 17.04 -36.91 18.33
C LEU A 1142 17.56 -37.03 19.77
N SER A 1143 17.94 -38.23 20.21
CA SER A 1143 18.53 -38.49 21.52
C SER A 1143 19.87 -37.76 21.69
N CYS A 1144 20.73 -37.78 20.67
CA CYS A 1144 22.00 -37.04 20.64
C CYS A 1144 21.78 -35.52 20.80
N VAL A 1145 20.90 -34.92 19.98
CA VAL A 1145 20.62 -33.47 20.03
C VAL A 1145 19.94 -33.09 21.36
N THR A 1146 19.05 -33.93 21.88
CA THR A 1146 18.41 -33.73 23.19
C THR A 1146 19.46 -33.75 24.31
N LYS A 1147 20.35 -34.75 24.33
CA LYS A 1147 21.45 -34.85 25.30
C LYS A 1147 22.40 -33.66 25.22
N LEU A 1148 22.67 -33.11 24.03
CA LEU A 1148 23.43 -31.87 23.86
C LEU A 1148 22.71 -30.69 24.54
N CYS A 1149 21.39 -30.54 24.33
CA CYS A 1149 20.60 -29.47 24.93
C CYS A 1149 20.54 -29.56 26.47
N THR A 1150 20.27 -30.75 27.03
CA THR A 1150 20.24 -30.97 28.49
C THR A 1150 21.60 -30.68 29.16
N ASN A 1151 22.72 -30.82 28.45
CA ASN A 1151 24.05 -30.41 28.96
C ASN A 1151 24.21 -28.88 29.01
N LEU A 1152 23.49 -28.10 28.19
CA LEU A 1152 23.67 -26.66 28.01
C LEU A 1152 22.79 -25.81 28.94
N ILE A 1153 21.70 -26.36 29.48
CA ILE A 1153 20.76 -25.66 30.37
C ILE A 1153 20.79 -26.22 31.81
N GLU A 1154 20.45 -25.41 32.79
CA GLU A 1154 20.14 -25.85 34.17
C GLU A 1154 18.61 -25.92 34.31
N HIS A 1155 18.09 -26.96 34.97
CA HIS A 1155 16.66 -27.25 35.09
C HIS A 1155 16.13 -26.90 36.49
#